data_AF-A0A1M6JHF8-F1
#
_entry.id   AF-A0A1M6JHF8-F1
#
_cell.length_a   1.000
_cell.length_b   1.000
_cell.length_c   1.000
_cell.angle_alpha   90.00
_cell.angle_beta   90.00
_cell.angle_gamma   90.00
#
_symmetry.space_group_name_H-M   'P 1'
#
loop_
_entity.id
_entity.type
_entity.pdbx_description
1 polymer ?
#
loop_
_entity_poly.entity_id
_entity_poly.type
_entity_poly.pdbx_seq_one_letter_code
_entity_poly.pdbx_strand_id
1 'polypeptide(L)'
;MPSKPSKELAVLAVNFDNLFKGREDARGVLAPDGKIECVRGDWSVTHLMAHLEGRENLAVYPVTDDGTCRWACADFDNKDDPESTLDRAKLLRNALSEVGITSWLERSKSKGHHVWVFFAGEIPASLARALVSAALNCAGIPPGVGKGTLVEVFPKQEKLSPGQVGNCVNLPYFGPDAAGGRRVVMDDEGNVMTAEEFASAALKNRVTVEAAKTALGKLLEKLENRRKGFDSGMPGKAGEAALSLETTASLVNLLAPHWKPPHRHHLALGLAGLLAKRGFARRTAEALMQKIAHEAKDEEPDDRVTAVRNTYRKLADGEEVAGVSYLAERLPPETLRELLRVLNPEKAGETPDPEEDIKIVDDDTPAFLAKPPVRGLLKEITDYFALSTDANLEIRMAAALCLLSLLIGRRVWLQEGRRRTYPNLWVFVIGPSSDTRKSTLQHLCRELWEEIVKDETVAAHMFPERGEYEQVDTGIKDDEKPNGRLAMKEPIWDDDFSPEALSHKLALITAVCRYTVGMVFTDEAALHLEALQKKDYLSGTLGQMLKLYDCPRRTGFERRQGGKRAPYRIENVFVNWFLVTTPQTLTAAATDQIKYSGFFQRCCLVPAGPREKEPEDFQPPVPEEVTQALVEKLKRVAMAGPAGTSFSDEAREVYLKFARELRKFRQENGNLLEAELLARLDTITKKLALIMEVAKMAEEGEIGTGGEFFFDPVCTEIKISREAVEQAIGLARYFWKATAFVAENWLSTSEFMAERRIVMDALQREGGSCSKSVLLRRTKLPVKKLDDILATLVARKEIVIEKTSYSRGTKGGRTKQNIRLL
;
A
#
# COMPACT_ATOMS: atom_id res chain seq x y z
N MET A 1 16.24 61.55 18.46
CA MET A 1 14.86 61.59 17.94
C MET A 1 14.74 60.49 16.91
N PRO A 2 13.77 59.56 16.99
CA PRO A 2 13.56 58.61 15.90
C PRO A 2 13.25 59.42 14.64
N SER A 3 14.04 59.20 13.58
CA SER A 3 13.87 59.84 12.28
C SER A 3 12.41 59.71 11.86
N LYS A 4 11.78 60.82 11.46
CA LYS A 4 10.45 60.76 10.86
C LYS A 4 10.49 59.69 9.76
N PRO A 5 9.57 58.70 9.77
CA PRO A 5 9.56 57.67 8.76
C PRO A 5 9.47 58.30 7.37
N SER A 6 10.15 57.71 6.39
CA SER A 6 10.15 58.25 5.03
C SER A 6 8.72 58.34 4.52
N LYS A 7 8.42 59.39 3.74
CA LYS A 7 7.09 59.58 3.14
C LYS A 7 6.66 58.36 2.31
N GLU A 8 7.62 57.66 1.72
CA GLU A 8 7.44 56.43 0.94
C GLU A 8 6.98 55.26 1.80
N LEU A 9 7.59 55.03 2.97
CA LEU A 9 7.18 53.96 3.90
C LEU A 9 5.75 54.18 4.41
N ALA A 10 5.38 55.43 4.71
CA ALA A 10 4.02 55.75 5.14
C ALA A 10 3.00 55.45 4.04
N VAL A 11 3.32 55.77 2.78
CA VAL A 11 2.47 55.45 1.61
C VAL A 11 2.36 53.93 1.42
N LEU A 12 3.47 53.20 1.54
CA LEU A 12 3.48 51.74 1.42
C LEU A 12 2.65 51.08 2.53
N ALA A 13 2.76 51.53 3.77
CA ALA A 13 1.97 51.02 4.88
C ALA A 13 0.47 51.26 4.68
N VAL A 14 0.07 52.42 4.13
CA VAL A 14 -1.32 52.68 3.73
C VAL A 14 -1.78 51.73 2.62
N ASN A 15 -0.90 51.41 1.67
CA ASN A 15 -1.23 50.46 0.60
C ASN A 15 -1.42 49.03 1.14
N PHE A 16 -0.57 48.60 2.08
CA PHE A 16 -0.71 47.32 2.77
C PHE A 16 -2.00 47.27 3.60
N ASP A 17 -2.36 48.36 4.27
CA ASP A 17 -3.63 48.47 5.01
C ASP A 17 -4.83 48.24 4.08
N ASN A 18 -4.79 48.84 2.89
CA ASN A 18 -5.84 48.70 1.89
C ASN A 18 -5.95 47.30 1.25
N LEU A 19 -4.85 46.53 1.24
CA LEU A 19 -4.82 45.17 0.70
C LEU A 19 -5.21 44.14 1.76
N PHE A 20 -4.58 44.22 2.92
CA PHE A 20 -4.72 43.23 3.98
C PHE A 20 -5.78 43.58 5.02
N LYS A 21 -6.67 44.54 4.72
CA LYS A 21 -7.72 44.97 5.64
C LYS A 21 -8.51 43.79 6.21
N GLY A 22 -8.65 43.79 7.54
CA GLY A 22 -9.25 42.73 8.32
C GLY A 22 -9.93 43.29 9.57
N ARG A 23 -9.81 42.61 10.72
CA ARG A 23 -10.30 43.14 12.00
C ARG A 23 -9.52 44.38 12.43
N GLU A 24 -10.26 45.40 12.88
CA GLU A 24 -9.67 46.67 13.36
C GLU A 24 -9.44 46.68 14.88
N ASP A 25 -10.02 45.72 15.61
CA ASP A 25 -9.96 45.59 17.08
C ASP A 25 -9.01 44.47 17.57
N ALA A 26 -8.30 43.78 16.67
CA ALA A 26 -7.24 42.85 17.04
C ALA A 26 -6.22 42.63 15.92
N ARG A 27 -4.98 42.33 16.33
CA ARG A 27 -3.88 41.93 15.44
C ARG A 27 -3.15 40.71 15.99
N GLY A 28 -2.65 39.87 15.10
CA GLY A 28 -1.72 38.81 15.49
C GLY A 28 -0.31 39.38 15.56
N VAL A 29 0.44 39.05 16.61
CA VAL A 29 1.86 39.40 16.74
C VAL A 29 2.64 38.10 16.90
N LEU A 30 3.59 37.85 16.00
CA LEU A 30 4.44 36.67 16.07
C LEU A 30 5.55 36.89 17.11
N ALA A 31 5.44 36.18 18.23
CA ALA A 31 6.42 36.20 19.30
C ALA A 31 7.74 35.51 18.88
N PRO A 32 8.87 35.79 19.56
CA PRO A 32 10.16 35.17 19.26
C PRO A 32 10.17 33.64 19.36
N ASP A 33 9.26 33.05 20.14
CA ASP A 33 9.08 31.60 20.28
C ASP A 33 8.36 30.95 19.08
N GLY A 34 7.95 31.76 18.10
CA GLY A 34 7.29 31.31 16.87
C GLY A 34 5.77 31.16 16.99
N LYS A 35 5.15 31.52 18.11
CA LYS A 35 3.69 31.54 18.26
C LYS A 35 3.11 32.89 17.87
N ILE A 36 1.93 32.87 17.25
CA ILE A 36 1.16 34.10 17.00
C ILE A 36 0.29 34.35 18.22
N GLU A 37 0.51 35.47 18.88
CA GLU A 37 -0.30 35.97 19.99
C GLU A 37 -1.36 36.94 19.47
N CYS A 38 -2.59 36.78 19.94
CA CYS A 38 -3.67 37.72 19.63
C CYS A 38 -3.59 38.92 20.57
N VAL A 39 -3.27 40.08 20.01
CA VAL A 39 -3.27 41.36 20.72
C VAL A 39 -4.57 42.09 20.40
N ARG A 40 -5.45 42.24 21.39
CA ARG A 40 -6.68 43.05 21.28
C ARG A 40 -6.35 44.54 21.39
N GLY A 41 -7.01 45.36 20.59
CA GLY A 41 -6.80 46.80 20.52
C GLY A 41 -6.65 47.31 19.08
N ASP A 42 -6.48 48.62 18.94
CA ASP A 42 -6.57 49.31 17.66
C ASP A 42 -5.53 48.81 16.63
N TRP A 43 -6.01 48.52 15.42
CA TRP A 43 -5.20 48.38 14.21
C TRP A 43 -4.85 49.76 13.66
N SER A 44 -3.61 49.96 13.19
CA SER A 44 -3.21 51.26 12.62
C SER A 44 -2.07 51.13 11.61
N VAL A 45 -1.97 52.10 10.71
CA VAL A 45 -0.86 52.25 9.75
C VAL A 45 0.50 52.25 10.46
N THR A 46 0.58 52.72 11.71
CA THR A 46 1.84 52.73 12.48
C THR A 46 2.33 51.31 12.78
N HIS A 47 1.43 50.35 13.02
CA HIS A 47 1.78 48.94 13.20
C HIS A 47 2.33 48.35 11.89
N LEU A 48 1.71 48.67 10.75
CA LEU A 48 2.19 48.24 9.43
C LEU A 48 3.56 48.83 9.09
N MET A 49 3.84 50.08 9.46
CA MET A 49 5.18 50.66 9.32
C MET A 49 6.20 49.92 10.19
N ALA A 50 5.84 49.58 11.42
CA ALA A 50 6.69 48.76 12.28
C ALA A 50 6.92 47.36 11.69
N HIS A 51 5.95 46.78 11.00
CA HIS A 51 6.10 45.50 10.31
C HIS A 51 7.10 45.56 9.16
N LEU A 52 6.92 46.53 8.27
CA LEU A 52 7.76 46.71 7.09
C LEU A 52 9.21 47.04 7.47
N GLU A 53 9.41 47.75 8.58
CA GLU A 53 10.75 48.02 9.16
C GLU A 53 11.33 46.85 9.97
N GLY A 54 10.57 45.77 10.20
CA GLY A 54 11.04 44.60 10.95
C GLY A 54 10.92 44.71 12.47
N ARG A 55 10.23 45.72 12.99
CA ARG A 55 10.08 45.98 14.42
C ARG A 55 8.94 45.19 15.07
N GLU A 56 7.86 44.89 14.35
CA GLU A 56 6.70 44.12 14.86
C GLU A 56 6.21 43.12 13.80
N ASN A 57 6.28 41.82 14.09
CA ASN A 57 5.91 40.81 13.12
C ASN A 57 4.40 40.53 13.19
N LEU A 58 3.65 40.97 12.19
CA LEU A 58 2.20 41.04 12.23
C LEU A 58 1.55 39.89 11.46
N ALA A 59 0.40 39.46 11.95
CA ALA A 59 -0.56 38.61 11.28
C ALA A 59 -1.94 39.27 11.30
N VAL A 60 -2.72 39.03 10.26
CA VAL A 60 -3.99 39.72 10.03
C VAL A 60 -5.17 38.75 10.02
N TYR A 61 -6.25 39.13 10.72
CA TYR A 61 -7.50 38.37 10.78
C TYR A 61 -8.44 38.84 9.65
N PRO A 62 -8.81 37.98 8.68
CA PRO A 62 -9.53 38.41 7.48
C PRO A 62 -11.01 38.72 7.70
N VAL A 63 -11.65 38.09 8.70
CA VAL A 63 -13.11 38.14 8.89
C VAL A 63 -13.47 39.29 9.82
N THR A 64 -14.29 40.21 9.33
CA THR A 64 -14.90 41.29 10.12
C THR A 64 -16.05 40.74 10.97
N ASP A 65 -16.55 41.54 11.92
CA ASP A 65 -17.69 41.14 12.75
C ASP A 65 -18.98 40.92 11.92
N ASP A 66 -19.07 41.55 10.75
CA ASP A 66 -20.18 41.38 9.80
C ASP A 66 -20.06 40.12 8.91
N GLY A 67 -19.02 39.30 9.12
CA GLY A 67 -18.77 38.10 8.32
C GLY A 67 -18.29 38.40 6.90
N THR A 68 -17.70 39.57 6.68
CA THR A 68 -17.10 39.98 5.39
C THR A 68 -15.57 39.91 5.45
N CYS A 69 -14.91 39.91 4.29
CA CYS A 69 -13.46 40.02 4.18
C CYS A 69 -13.06 40.82 2.92
N ARG A 70 -11.79 41.25 2.87
CA ARG A 70 -11.21 41.95 1.70
C ARG A 70 -10.13 41.16 0.96
N TRP A 71 -9.80 39.98 1.46
CA TRP A 71 -8.84 39.10 0.84
C TRP A 71 -9.16 37.64 1.18
N ALA A 72 -8.62 36.74 0.35
CA ALA A 72 -8.55 35.32 0.60
C ALA A 72 -7.10 34.85 0.40
N CYS A 73 -6.72 33.80 1.13
CA CYS A 73 -5.39 33.23 1.07
C CYS A 73 -5.50 31.70 1.09
N ALA A 74 -4.88 31.03 0.13
CA ALA A 74 -4.61 29.60 0.22
C ALA A 74 -3.18 29.39 0.71
N ASP A 75 -3.02 28.74 1.86
CA ASP A 75 -1.75 28.46 2.51
C ASP A 75 -1.34 27.01 2.26
N PHE A 76 -0.24 26.83 1.52
CA PHE A 76 0.34 25.53 1.17
C PHE A 76 1.53 25.25 2.09
N ASP A 77 1.30 24.40 3.09
CA ASP A 77 2.29 24.02 4.08
C ASP A 77 2.70 22.55 3.94
N ASN A 78 3.97 22.32 3.58
CA ASN A 78 4.60 21.00 3.65
C ASN A 78 6.06 21.18 4.06
N LYS A 79 6.42 20.72 5.27
CA LYS A 79 7.78 20.87 5.82
C LYS A 79 8.79 19.91 5.18
N ASP A 80 8.31 18.79 4.65
CA ASP A 80 9.13 17.67 4.19
C ASP A 80 9.32 17.68 2.66
N ASP A 81 8.49 18.43 1.92
CA ASP A 81 8.61 18.58 0.46
C ASP A 81 8.15 19.98 -0.03
N PRO A 82 9.05 20.98 -0.03
CA PRO A 82 8.77 22.34 -0.49
C PRO A 82 8.51 22.46 -2.00
N GLU A 83 9.07 21.57 -2.83
CA GLU A 83 8.93 21.64 -4.29
C GLU A 83 7.48 21.34 -4.70
N SER A 84 6.81 20.38 -4.06
CA SER A 84 5.39 20.11 -4.33
C SER A 84 4.44 21.22 -3.88
N THR A 85 4.81 22.07 -2.93
CA THR A 85 3.98 23.23 -2.53
C THR A 85 3.94 24.32 -3.61
N LEU A 86 5.07 24.55 -4.30
CA LEU A 86 5.16 25.54 -5.37
C LEU A 86 4.31 25.12 -6.58
N ASP A 87 4.40 23.85 -6.98
CA ASP A 87 3.66 23.33 -8.13
C ASP A 87 2.14 23.40 -7.89
N ARG A 88 1.68 23.03 -6.68
CA ARG A 88 0.25 23.14 -6.31
C ARG A 88 -0.23 24.58 -6.25
N ALA A 89 0.59 25.50 -5.73
CA ALA A 89 0.26 26.92 -5.71
C ALA A 89 0.16 27.50 -7.14
N LYS A 90 1.03 27.08 -8.06
CA LYS A 90 0.94 27.41 -9.50
C LYS A 90 -0.34 26.88 -10.15
N LEU A 91 -0.74 25.64 -9.84
CA LEU A 91 -1.98 25.06 -10.34
C LEU A 91 -3.22 25.87 -9.89
N LEU A 92 -3.25 26.30 -8.62
CA LEU A 92 -4.32 27.20 -8.14
C LEU A 92 -4.30 28.55 -8.86
N ARG A 93 -3.13 29.17 -9.05
CA ARG A 93 -3.03 30.43 -9.80
C ARG A 93 -3.53 30.29 -11.23
N ASN A 94 -3.20 29.18 -11.90
CA ASN A 94 -3.68 28.90 -13.25
C ASN A 94 -5.21 28.77 -13.28
N ALA A 95 -5.80 28.01 -12.36
CA ALA A 95 -7.26 27.83 -12.29
C ALA A 95 -8.01 29.15 -12.01
N LEU A 96 -7.45 30.03 -11.18
CA LEU A 96 -7.98 31.38 -10.92
C LEU A 96 -7.84 32.28 -12.16
N SER A 97 -6.66 32.28 -12.79
CA SER A 97 -6.38 33.07 -14.00
C SER A 97 -7.31 32.69 -15.17
N GLU A 98 -7.58 31.40 -15.37
CA GLU A 98 -8.51 30.90 -16.39
C GLU A 98 -9.94 31.46 -16.27
N VAL A 99 -10.34 31.89 -15.08
CA VAL A 99 -11.66 32.51 -14.84
C VAL A 99 -11.58 34.03 -14.64
N GLY A 100 -10.42 34.62 -14.90
CA GLY A 100 -10.17 36.06 -14.85
C GLY A 100 -9.89 36.61 -13.45
N ILE A 101 -9.50 35.75 -12.50
CA ILE A 101 -9.15 36.16 -11.14
C ILE A 101 -7.64 36.32 -11.02
N THR A 102 -7.19 37.54 -10.77
CA THR A 102 -5.79 37.83 -10.46
C THR A 102 -5.46 37.35 -9.05
N SER A 103 -4.36 36.61 -8.92
CA SER A 103 -3.85 36.12 -7.65
C SER A 103 -2.32 36.26 -7.56
N TRP A 104 -1.81 36.26 -6.33
CA TRP A 104 -0.41 36.60 -6.01
C TRP A 104 0.27 35.47 -5.23
N LEU A 105 1.40 34.98 -5.74
CA LEU A 105 2.14 33.87 -5.13
C LEU A 105 3.21 34.42 -4.17
N GLU A 106 3.11 34.11 -2.89
CA GLU A 106 4.10 34.47 -1.87
C GLU A 106 4.92 33.25 -1.45
N ARG A 107 6.24 33.42 -1.29
CA ARG A 107 7.05 32.45 -0.54
C ARG A 107 6.84 32.64 0.95
N SER A 108 6.36 31.64 1.68
CA SER A 108 6.10 31.77 3.11
C SER A 108 7.40 31.80 3.94
N LYS A 109 7.25 32.05 5.25
CA LYS A 109 8.34 31.98 6.23
C LYS A 109 8.95 30.57 6.35
N SER A 110 8.14 29.52 6.18
CA SER A 110 8.42 28.15 6.63
C SER A 110 8.67 27.16 5.47
N LYS A 111 9.20 27.64 4.35
CA LYS A 111 9.39 26.89 3.08
C LYS A 111 8.11 26.56 2.28
N GLY A 112 6.92 26.91 2.77
CA GLY A 112 5.66 26.81 2.04
C GLY A 112 5.38 28.00 1.09
N HIS A 113 4.17 28.05 0.55
CA HIS A 113 3.71 29.11 -0.38
C HIS A 113 2.30 29.58 -0.05
N HIS A 114 2.01 30.87 -0.20
CA HIS A 114 0.66 31.40 -0.10
C HIS A 114 0.17 31.90 -1.47
N VAL A 115 -1.12 31.74 -1.75
CA VAL A 115 -1.77 32.35 -2.92
C VAL A 115 -2.85 33.32 -2.44
N TRP A 116 -2.62 34.61 -2.67
CA TRP A 116 -3.51 35.69 -2.25
C TRP A 116 -4.45 36.15 -3.36
N VAL A 117 -5.68 36.45 -3.00
CA VAL A 117 -6.67 37.15 -3.85
C VAL A 117 -7.17 38.36 -3.07
N PHE A 118 -7.11 39.54 -3.68
CA PHE A 118 -7.55 40.80 -3.06
C PHE A 118 -8.81 41.33 -3.72
N PHE A 119 -9.76 41.81 -2.92
CA PHE A 119 -11.06 42.30 -3.39
C PHE A 119 -11.14 43.82 -3.31
N ALA A 120 -11.83 44.43 -4.27
CA ALA A 120 -11.95 45.89 -4.37
C ALA A 120 -12.86 46.50 -3.29
N GLY A 121 -13.73 45.67 -2.70
CA GLY A 121 -14.61 46.01 -1.59
C GLY A 121 -14.81 44.81 -0.66
N GLU A 122 -15.65 44.98 0.35
CA GLU A 122 -15.98 43.89 1.26
C GLU A 122 -16.88 42.87 0.56
N ILE A 123 -16.49 41.60 0.67
CA ILE A 123 -17.28 40.49 0.18
C ILE A 123 -17.62 39.55 1.33
N PRO A 124 -18.73 38.78 1.24
CA PRO A 124 -18.99 37.73 2.21
C PRO A 124 -17.80 36.78 2.30
N ALA A 125 -17.34 36.47 3.52
CA ALA A 125 -16.24 35.53 3.73
C ALA A 125 -16.54 34.14 3.11
N SER A 126 -17.82 33.76 3.11
CA SER A 126 -18.34 32.58 2.41
C SER A 126 -18.10 32.61 0.91
N LEU A 127 -18.32 33.75 0.24
CA LEU A 127 -18.07 33.92 -1.20
C LEU A 127 -16.57 33.82 -1.51
N ALA A 128 -15.73 34.48 -0.71
CA ALA A 128 -14.27 34.45 -0.85
C ALA A 128 -13.74 33.01 -0.78
N ARG A 129 -14.19 32.28 0.24
CA ARG A 129 -13.82 30.88 0.49
C ARG A 129 -14.37 29.95 -0.58
N ALA A 130 -15.61 30.13 -1.03
CA ALA A 130 -16.22 29.35 -2.10
C ALA A 130 -15.45 29.51 -3.42
N LEU A 131 -15.04 30.74 -3.76
CA LEU A 131 -14.24 31.02 -4.96
C LEU A 131 -12.92 30.25 -4.95
N VAL A 132 -12.13 30.39 -3.88
CA VAL A 132 -10.82 29.72 -3.78
C VAL A 132 -10.98 28.20 -3.70
N SER A 133 -11.97 27.71 -2.95
CA SER A 133 -12.27 26.27 -2.88
C SER A 133 -12.70 25.69 -4.23
N ALA A 134 -13.53 26.39 -5.00
CA ALA A 134 -13.94 25.94 -6.32
C ALA A 134 -12.76 25.91 -7.30
N ALA A 135 -11.86 26.90 -7.22
CA ALA A 135 -10.64 26.93 -8.02
C ALA A 135 -9.67 25.79 -7.67
N LEU A 136 -9.48 25.51 -6.37
CA LEU A 136 -8.72 24.36 -5.88
C LEU A 136 -9.28 23.04 -6.42
N ASN A 137 -10.60 22.84 -6.36
CA ASN A 137 -11.26 21.66 -6.91
C ASN A 137 -11.07 21.55 -8.44
N CYS A 138 -11.20 22.66 -9.18
CA CYS A 138 -10.92 22.68 -10.62
C CYS A 138 -9.45 22.30 -10.93
N ALA A 139 -8.53 22.64 -10.03
CA ALA A 139 -7.10 22.31 -10.12
C ALA A 139 -6.77 20.88 -9.63
N GLY A 140 -7.76 20.09 -9.18
CA GLY A 140 -7.54 18.74 -8.64
C GLY A 140 -6.89 18.72 -7.25
N ILE A 141 -7.02 19.81 -6.49
CA ILE A 141 -6.44 19.96 -5.15
C ILE A 141 -7.60 20.03 -4.14
N PRO A 142 -7.73 19.06 -3.21
CA PRO A 142 -8.82 19.09 -2.23
C PRO A 142 -8.60 20.24 -1.23
N PRO A 143 -9.58 21.14 -1.05
CA PRO A 143 -9.47 22.22 -0.07
C PRO A 143 -9.58 21.68 1.36
N GLY A 144 -8.65 22.06 2.24
CA GLY A 144 -8.63 21.66 3.65
C GLY A 144 -9.18 22.73 4.60
N VAL A 145 -9.57 22.31 5.81
CA VAL A 145 -9.99 23.18 6.92
C VAL A 145 -9.35 22.68 8.22
N GLY A 146 -8.21 23.28 8.62
CA GLY A 146 -7.57 23.02 9.92
C GLY A 146 -6.12 22.52 9.84
N LYS A 147 -5.43 22.52 10.99
CA LYS A 147 -4.01 22.13 11.07
C LYS A 147 -3.83 20.69 10.62
N GLY A 148 -2.91 20.45 9.68
CA GLY A 148 -2.60 19.12 9.13
C GLY A 148 -3.21 18.84 7.74
N THR A 149 -3.93 19.79 7.14
CA THR A 149 -4.38 19.67 5.75
C THR A 149 -3.32 20.17 4.76
N LEU A 150 -3.24 19.55 3.58
CA LEU A 150 -2.31 19.92 2.50
C LEU A 150 -2.42 21.39 2.04
N VAL A 151 -3.61 22.00 2.14
CA VAL A 151 -3.87 23.41 1.83
C VAL A 151 -4.92 23.97 2.78
N GLU A 152 -4.59 25.03 3.52
CA GLU A 152 -5.56 25.76 4.35
C GLU A 152 -6.11 26.98 3.61
N VAL A 153 -7.45 27.15 3.57
CA VAL A 153 -8.08 28.32 2.95
C VAL A 153 -8.53 29.32 4.01
N PHE A 154 -8.08 30.57 3.85
CA PHE A 154 -8.48 31.72 4.65
C PHE A 154 -9.34 32.67 3.81
N PRO A 155 -10.45 33.21 4.34
CA PRO A 155 -10.98 33.01 5.68
C PRO A 155 -11.36 31.56 6.03
N LYS A 156 -10.97 31.08 7.22
CA LYS A 156 -11.39 29.75 7.74
C LYS A 156 -12.82 29.78 8.26
N GLN A 157 -13.24 30.92 8.81
CA GLN A 157 -14.59 31.16 9.32
C GLN A 157 -15.38 31.99 8.32
N GLU A 158 -16.66 31.64 8.13
CA GLU A 158 -17.60 32.46 7.35
C GLU A 158 -18.33 33.49 8.23
N LYS A 159 -18.45 33.18 9.53
CA LYS A 159 -19.01 34.03 10.58
C LYS A 159 -18.24 33.81 11.87
N LEU A 160 -18.16 34.82 12.72
CA LEU A 160 -17.56 34.74 14.05
C LEU A 160 -18.66 34.70 15.10
N SER A 161 -18.49 33.87 16.13
CA SER A 161 -19.36 33.95 17.32
C SER A 161 -18.96 35.17 18.17
N PRO A 162 -19.88 35.75 18.96
CA PRO A 162 -19.57 36.89 19.83
C PRO A 162 -18.30 36.65 20.67
N GLY A 163 -17.34 37.57 20.59
CA GLY A 163 -16.07 37.50 21.32
C GLY A 163 -14.95 36.71 20.63
N GLN A 164 -15.22 36.00 19.52
CA GLN A 164 -14.18 35.34 18.73
C GLN A 164 -13.47 36.31 17.78
N VAL A 165 -12.17 36.10 17.58
CA VAL A 165 -11.32 36.92 16.70
C VAL A 165 -11.07 36.23 15.34
N GLY A 166 -11.21 34.90 15.29
CA GLY A 166 -10.95 34.10 14.09
C GLY A 166 -9.51 33.62 13.97
N ASN A 167 -9.14 33.11 12.79
CA ASN A 167 -7.76 32.73 12.47
C ASN A 167 -7.08 33.80 11.61
N CYS A 168 -5.79 34.03 11.82
CA CYS A 168 -4.99 35.00 11.06
C CYS A 168 -3.95 34.34 10.16
N VAL A 169 -3.46 35.11 9.18
CA VAL A 169 -2.33 34.76 8.32
C VAL A 169 -1.20 35.78 8.56
N ASN A 170 0.04 35.32 8.63
CA ASN A 170 1.20 36.22 8.77
C ASN A 170 1.30 37.13 7.55
N LEU A 171 1.59 38.42 7.78
CA LEU A 171 1.78 39.37 6.70
C LEU A 171 3.10 39.13 5.94
N PRO A 172 3.10 39.38 4.62
CA PRO A 172 4.33 39.40 3.82
C PRO A 172 5.14 40.67 4.08
N TYR A 173 6.40 40.65 3.64
CA TYR A 173 7.33 41.79 3.66
C TYR A 173 7.73 42.29 5.06
N PHE A 174 7.80 41.39 6.05
CA PHE A 174 8.48 41.69 7.31
C PHE A 174 9.98 41.92 7.03
N GLY A 175 10.50 43.10 7.38
CA GLY A 175 11.82 43.58 6.93
C GLY A 175 12.95 42.53 6.91
N PRO A 176 13.25 41.86 8.04
CA PRO A 176 14.31 40.84 8.12
C PRO A 176 14.12 39.64 7.18
N ASP A 177 12.89 39.16 7.00
CA ASP A 177 12.61 37.99 6.18
C ASP A 177 12.63 38.36 4.70
N ALA A 178 12.12 39.55 4.36
CA ALA A 178 12.12 40.08 3.00
C ALA A 178 13.56 40.24 2.48
N ALA A 179 14.48 40.72 3.31
CA ALA A 179 15.91 40.81 2.98
C ALA A 179 16.54 39.43 2.68
N GLY A 180 16.00 38.35 3.25
CA GLY A 180 16.39 36.97 2.99
C GLY A 180 15.64 36.29 1.84
N GLY A 181 14.80 37.02 1.08
CA GLY A 181 14.00 36.48 -0.02
C GLY A 181 12.87 35.55 0.43
N ARG A 182 12.39 35.70 1.67
CA ARG A 182 11.26 34.98 2.27
C ARG A 182 10.16 35.96 2.64
N ARG A 183 8.91 35.49 2.68
CA ARG A 183 7.72 36.35 2.83
C ARG A 183 7.67 37.46 1.79
N VAL A 184 7.95 37.09 0.54
CA VAL A 184 7.96 37.99 -0.61
C VAL A 184 7.09 37.39 -1.71
N VAL A 185 6.38 38.27 -2.41
CA VAL A 185 5.56 37.90 -3.57
C VAL A 185 6.46 37.74 -4.79
N MET A 186 6.13 36.76 -5.63
CA MET A 186 6.81 36.48 -6.89
C MET A 186 5.96 36.89 -8.09
N ASP A 187 6.62 37.34 -9.15
CA ASP A 187 6.01 37.52 -10.47
C ASP A 187 5.77 36.17 -11.17
N ASP A 188 5.24 36.22 -12.40
CA ASP A 188 4.90 35.03 -13.17
C ASP A 188 6.14 34.24 -13.64
N GLU A 189 7.28 34.92 -13.77
CA GLU A 189 8.58 34.33 -14.07
C GLU A 189 9.29 33.75 -12.84
N GLY A 190 8.75 33.97 -11.63
CA GLY A 190 9.28 33.49 -10.36
C GLY A 190 10.33 34.40 -9.71
N ASN A 191 10.49 35.63 -10.20
CA ASN A 191 11.35 36.64 -9.59
C ASN A 191 10.65 37.30 -8.40
N VAL A 192 11.43 37.72 -7.42
CA VAL A 192 10.94 38.41 -6.21
C VAL A 192 10.53 39.84 -6.55
N MET A 193 9.30 40.22 -6.21
CA MET A 193 8.80 41.60 -6.32
C MET A 193 9.14 42.40 -5.07
N THR A 194 9.45 43.70 -5.23
CA THR A 194 9.52 44.63 -4.10
C THR A 194 8.15 44.84 -3.47
N ALA A 195 8.11 45.31 -2.22
CA ALA A 195 6.85 45.57 -1.52
C ALA A 195 6.01 46.63 -2.24
N GLU A 196 6.66 47.65 -2.81
CA GLU A 196 6.04 48.74 -3.56
C GLU A 196 5.46 48.26 -4.89
N GLU A 197 6.21 47.46 -5.65
CA GLU A 197 5.75 46.87 -6.91
C GLU A 197 4.54 45.96 -6.68
N PHE A 198 4.65 45.05 -5.71
CA PHE A 198 3.55 44.18 -5.32
C PHE A 198 2.32 45.00 -4.89
N ALA A 199 2.48 45.94 -3.96
CA ALA A 199 1.34 46.66 -3.41
C ALA A 199 0.63 47.50 -4.49
N SER A 200 1.39 48.17 -5.36
CA SER A 200 0.84 48.92 -6.48
C SER A 200 0.08 48.02 -7.47
N ALA A 201 0.69 46.90 -7.87
CA ALA A 201 0.09 45.98 -8.82
C ALA A 201 -1.13 45.25 -8.23
N ALA A 202 -1.08 44.84 -6.98
CA ALA A 202 -2.19 44.21 -6.26
C ALA A 202 -3.37 45.15 -6.10
N LEU A 203 -3.14 46.41 -5.72
CA LEU A 203 -4.21 47.42 -5.56
C LEU A 203 -4.94 47.70 -6.87
N LYS A 204 -4.21 47.73 -7.99
CA LYS A 204 -4.75 47.96 -9.33
C LYS A 204 -5.57 46.78 -9.84
N ASN A 205 -5.19 45.55 -9.49
CA ASN A 205 -5.82 44.32 -9.97
C ASN A 205 -6.74 43.66 -8.92
N ARG A 206 -7.33 44.46 -8.02
CA ARG A 206 -8.32 43.96 -7.06
C ARG A 206 -9.58 43.47 -7.77
N VAL A 207 -10.06 42.32 -7.34
CA VAL A 207 -11.23 41.64 -7.89
C VAL A 207 -12.51 42.30 -7.37
N THR A 208 -13.41 42.67 -8.26
CA THR A 208 -14.73 43.20 -7.86
C THR A 208 -15.64 42.06 -7.36
N VAL A 209 -16.68 42.40 -6.59
CA VAL A 209 -17.63 41.40 -6.06
C VAL A 209 -18.32 40.66 -7.21
N GLU A 210 -18.66 41.39 -8.28
CA GLU A 210 -19.29 40.88 -9.49
C GLU A 210 -18.32 39.92 -10.21
N ALA A 211 -17.06 40.30 -10.38
CA ALA A 211 -16.05 39.45 -11.00
C ALA A 211 -15.84 38.15 -10.20
N ALA A 212 -15.81 38.23 -8.87
CA ALA A 212 -15.73 37.06 -7.99
C ALA A 212 -16.94 36.12 -8.15
N LYS A 213 -18.16 36.67 -8.18
CA LYS A 213 -19.39 35.89 -8.42
C LYS A 213 -19.40 35.25 -9.80
N THR A 214 -19.03 35.99 -10.84
CA THR A 214 -18.95 35.48 -12.22
C THR A 214 -17.90 34.37 -12.34
N ALA A 215 -16.72 34.56 -11.75
CA ALA A 215 -15.66 33.56 -11.74
C ALA A 215 -16.08 32.30 -10.99
N LEU A 216 -16.73 32.45 -9.82
CA LEU A 216 -17.29 31.31 -9.10
C LEU A 216 -18.33 30.58 -9.96
N GLY A 217 -19.23 31.30 -10.64
CA GLY A 217 -20.18 30.70 -11.58
C GLY A 217 -19.50 29.89 -12.68
N LYS A 218 -18.46 30.43 -13.33
CA LYS A 218 -17.66 29.73 -14.34
C LYS A 218 -16.95 28.49 -13.81
N LEU A 219 -16.39 28.57 -12.59
CA LEU A 219 -15.73 27.43 -11.94
C LEU A 219 -16.75 26.34 -11.61
N LEU A 220 -17.91 26.71 -11.07
CA LEU A 220 -19.00 25.77 -10.78
C LEU A 220 -19.55 25.16 -12.06
N GLU A 221 -19.69 25.93 -13.13
CA GLU A 221 -20.09 25.43 -14.46
C GLU A 221 -19.03 24.48 -15.04
N LYS A 222 -17.73 24.80 -14.93
CA LYS A 222 -16.64 23.88 -15.32
C LYS A 222 -16.70 22.57 -14.54
N LEU A 223 -16.96 22.63 -13.24
CA LEU A 223 -17.13 21.44 -12.40
C LEU A 223 -18.40 20.66 -12.77
N GLU A 224 -19.48 21.35 -13.11
CA GLU A 224 -20.73 20.74 -13.57
C GLU A 224 -20.57 20.10 -14.96
N ASN A 225 -19.83 20.72 -15.87
CA ASN A 225 -19.55 20.21 -17.21
C ASN A 225 -18.57 19.04 -17.17
N ARG A 226 -17.57 19.03 -16.26
CA ARG A 226 -16.80 17.80 -15.97
C ARG A 226 -17.71 16.70 -15.47
N ARG A 227 -18.67 17.02 -14.58
CA ARG A 227 -19.67 16.07 -14.09
C ARG A 227 -20.59 15.53 -15.20
N LYS A 228 -20.99 16.37 -16.17
CA LYS A 228 -21.83 15.98 -17.32
C LYS A 228 -21.05 15.20 -18.39
N GLY A 229 -19.80 15.59 -18.67
CA GLY A 229 -18.90 14.87 -19.57
C GLY A 229 -18.51 13.49 -19.04
N PHE A 230 -18.41 13.38 -17.71
CA PHE A 230 -18.25 12.11 -17.00
C PHE A 230 -19.46 11.18 -17.18
N ASP A 231 -20.69 11.71 -17.13
CA ASP A 231 -21.94 10.95 -17.35
C ASP A 231 -22.09 10.46 -18.81
N SER A 232 -21.43 11.08 -19.81
CA SER A 232 -21.54 10.71 -21.23
C SER A 232 -20.37 9.89 -21.81
N GLY A 233 -19.30 9.69 -21.04
CA GLY A 233 -18.01 9.19 -21.53
C GLY A 233 -17.61 7.78 -21.07
N MET A 234 -18.47 7.03 -20.38
CA MET A 234 -18.16 5.63 -20.04
C MET A 234 -18.44 4.70 -21.23
N PRO A 235 -17.51 3.80 -21.61
CA PRO A 235 -17.84 2.66 -22.46
C PRO A 235 -18.78 1.75 -21.68
N GLY A 236 -20.05 1.75 -22.05
CA GLY A 236 -21.02 0.78 -21.56
C GLY A 236 -20.65 -0.63 -22.02
N LYS A 237 -20.45 -1.54 -21.06
CA LYS A 237 -20.93 -2.92 -21.21
C LYS A 237 -22.22 -3.04 -20.38
N ALA A 238 -23.30 -3.27 -21.11
CA ALA A 238 -24.66 -3.71 -20.77
C ALA A 238 -25.12 -3.75 -19.29
N GLY A 239 -26.25 -3.08 -19.01
CA GLY A 239 -27.17 -3.37 -17.91
C GLY A 239 -27.59 -2.15 -17.07
N GLU A 240 -28.65 -1.43 -17.45
CA GLU A 240 -29.28 -0.43 -16.56
C GLU A 240 -30.00 -1.13 -15.40
N ALA A 241 -29.35 -1.28 -14.24
CA ALA A 241 -29.98 -1.80 -13.03
C ALA A 241 -30.81 -0.70 -12.34
N ALA A 242 -32.11 -0.61 -12.65
CA ALA A 242 -33.08 0.15 -11.86
C ALA A 242 -33.56 -0.70 -10.67
N LEU A 243 -33.69 -0.11 -9.47
CA LEU A 243 -34.26 -0.80 -8.31
C LEU A 243 -35.77 -0.98 -8.50
N SER A 244 -36.27 -2.20 -8.29
CA SER A 244 -37.73 -2.46 -8.30
C SER A 244 -38.42 -1.70 -7.16
N LEU A 245 -39.74 -1.47 -7.28
CA LEU A 245 -40.53 -0.83 -6.23
C LEU A 245 -40.53 -1.63 -4.93
N GLU A 246 -40.54 -2.97 -5.02
CA GLU A 246 -40.51 -3.90 -3.88
C GLU A 246 -39.14 -3.91 -3.19
N THR A 247 -38.05 -3.96 -3.95
CA THR A 247 -36.68 -3.82 -3.43
C THR A 247 -36.48 -2.47 -2.74
N THR A 248 -37.00 -1.39 -3.34
CA THR A 248 -36.94 -0.05 -2.76
C THR A 248 -37.66 0.00 -1.41
N ALA A 249 -38.86 -0.58 -1.31
CA ALA A 249 -39.62 -0.62 -0.05
C ALA A 249 -38.90 -1.44 1.03
N SER A 250 -38.33 -2.60 0.68
CA SER A 250 -37.55 -3.42 1.60
C SER A 250 -36.32 -2.69 2.14
N LEU A 251 -35.59 -1.95 1.28
CA LEU A 251 -34.44 -1.16 1.70
C LEU A 251 -34.81 0.00 2.61
N VAL A 252 -35.95 0.67 2.33
CA VAL A 252 -36.46 1.74 3.19
C VAL A 252 -36.82 1.20 4.57
N ASN A 253 -37.55 0.08 4.65
CA ASN A 253 -37.92 -0.54 5.93
C ASN A 253 -36.69 -1.02 6.71
N LEU A 254 -35.67 -1.52 6.01
CA LEU A 254 -34.45 -2.01 6.63
C LEU A 254 -33.59 -0.87 7.20
N LEU A 255 -33.49 0.26 6.49
CA LEU A 255 -32.54 1.32 6.83
C LEU A 255 -33.15 2.48 7.64
N ALA A 256 -34.44 2.78 7.48
CA ALA A 256 -35.10 3.87 8.20
C ALA A 256 -34.98 3.76 9.74
N PRO A 257 -35.07 2.56 10.39
CA PRO A 257 -34.91 2.44 11.84
C PRO A 257 -33.53 2.87 12.35
N HIS A 258 -32.49 2.73 11.53
CA HIS A 258 -31.10 3.09 11.84
C HIS A 258 -30.75 4.53 11.43
N TRP A 259 -31.66 5.24 10.77
CA TRP A 259 -31.43 6.54 10.15
C TRP A 259 -31.60 7.71 11.13
N LYS A 260 -30.77 7.77 12.18
CA LYS A 260 -30.88 8.77 13.28
C LYS A 260 -29.59 9.60 13.46
N PRO A 261 -29.66 10.84 13.99
CA PRO A 261 -28.48 11.58 14.45
C PRO A 261 -27.62 10.79 15.45
N PRO A 262 -26.28 10.91 15.44
CA PRO A 262 -25.44 11.64 14.47
C PRO A 262 -25.10 10.83 13.20
N HIS A 263 -25.54 9.58 13.10
CA HIS A 263 -25.04 8.62 12.12
C HIS A 263 -25.70 8.70 10.73
N ARG A 264 -26.85 9.38 10.60
CA ARG A 264 -27.62 9.49 9.35
C ARG A 264 -26.84 10.03 8.14
N HIS A 265 -25.92 10.99 8.33
CA HIS A 265 -25.07 11.50 7.25
C HIS A 265 -24.05 10.45 6.77
N HIS A 266 -23.45 9.71 7.70
CA HIS A 266 -22.47 8.67 7.38
C HIS A 266 -23.12 7.44 6.73
N LEU A 267 -24.33 7.08 7.17
CA LEU A 267 -25.13 6.06 6.51
C LEU A 267 -25.48 6.46 5.08
N ALA A 268 -25.82 7.72 4.85
CA ALA A 268 -26.06 8.24 3.50
C ALA A 268 -24.82 8.15 2.60
N LEU A 269 -23.64 8.50 3.12
CA LEU A 269 -22.36 8.37 2.38
C LEU A 269 -22.01 6.91 2.06
N GLY A 270 -22.13 6.02 3.05
CA GLY A 270 -21.85 4.60 2.89
C GLY A 270 -22.80 3.93 1.90
N LEU A 271 -24.10 4.23 1.99
CA LEU A 271 -25.12 3.72 1.07
C LEU A 271 -24.92 4.27 -0.34
N ALA A 272 -24.64 5.57 -0.48
CA ALA A 272 -24.38 6.18 -1.77
C ALA A 272 -23.20 5.52 -2.48
N GLY A 273 -22.08 5.28 -1.78
CA GLY A 273 -20.91 4.68 -2.41
C GLY A 273 -21.03 3.18 -2.60
N LEU A 274 -21.83 2.46 -1.80
CA LEU A 274 -22.25 1.09 -2.10
C LEU A 274 -23.03 1.00 -3.42
N LEU A 275 -24.04 1.86 -3.60
CA LEU A 275 -24.85 1.89 -4.83
C LEU A 275 -24.01 2.30 -6.04
N ALA A 276 -23.13 3.30 -5.88
CA ALA A 276 -22.23 3.76 -6.93
C ALA A 276 -21.24 2.67 -7.38
N LYS A 277 -20.59 1.99 -6.42
CA LYS A 277 -19.66 0.88 -6.69
C LYS A 277 -20.35 -0.33 -7.32
N ARG A 278 -21.67 -0.48 -7.15
CA ARG A 278 -22.48 -1.53 -7.76
C ARG A 278 -23.12 -1.13 -9.10
N GLY A 279 -22.79 0.04 -9.64
CA GLY A 279 -23.23 0.48 -10.96
C GLY A 279 -24.69 0.96 -11.02
N PHE A 280 -25.37 1.15 -9.89
CA PHE A 280 -26.71 1.75 -9.89
C PHE A 280 -26.62 3.19 -10.38
N ALA A 281 -27.54 3.58 -11.27
CA ALA A 281 -27.59 4.95 -11.77
C ALA A 281 -27.76 5.96 -10.60
N ARG A 282 -27.05 7.10 -10.66
CA ARG A 282 -27.12 8.15 -9.63
C ARG A 282 -28.56 8.58 -9.34
N ARG A 283 -29.41 8.69 -10.36
CA ARG A 283 -30.84 9.06 -10.19
C ARG A 283 -31.61 8.04 -9.34
N THR A 284 -31.30 6.75 -9.49
CA THR A 284 -31.88 5.66 -8.69
C THR A 284 -31.43 5.76 -7.23
N ALA A 285 -30.15 6.04 -6.99
CA ALA A 285 -29.61 6.23 -5.64
C ALA A 285 -30.18 7.47 -4.95
N GLU A 286 -30.37 8.59 -5.67
CA GLU A 286 -31.01 9.79 -5.15
C GLU A 286 -32.48 9.54 -4.76
N ALA A 287 -33.24 8.83 -5.61
CA ALA A 287 -34.63 8.51 -5.33
C ALA A 287 -34.78 7.58 -4.11
N LEU A 288 -33.91 6.57 -3.96
CA LEU A 288 -33.89 5.71 -2.77
C LEU A 288 -33.54 6.52 -1.52
N MET A 289 -32.51 7.37 -1.60
CA MET A 289 -32.07 8.22 -0.48
C MET A 289 -33.19 9.13 0.01
N GLN A 290 -33.93 9.74 -0.91
CA GLN A 290 -35.04 10.61 -0.59
C GLN A 290 -36.20 9.87 0.08
N LYS A 291 -36.47 8.62 -0.32
CA LYS A 291 -37.49 7.77 0.33
C LYS A 291 -37.07 7.34 1.74
N ILE A 292 -35.81 6.94 1.94
CA ILE A 292 -35.30 6.59 3.28
C ILE A 292 -35.37 7.80 4.20
N ALA A 293 -34.91 8.97 3.74
CA ALA A 293 -34.94 10.20 4.51
C ALA A 293 -36.38 10.64 4.86
N HIS A 294 -37.33 10.46 3.94
CA HIS A 294 -38.74 10.75 4.19
C HIS A 294 -39.36 9.83 5.24
N GLU A 295 -39.15 8.51 5.13
CA GLU A 295 -39.66 7.52 6.08
C GLU A 295 -39.04 7.69 7.48
N ALA A 296 -37.75 8.01 7.53
CA ALA A 296 -37.04 8.31 8.77
C ALA A 296 -37.39 9.68 9.39
N LYS A 297 -38.19 10.51 8.70
CA LYS A 297 -38.47 11.91 9.07
C LYS A 297 -37.19 12.73 9.28
N ASP A 298 -36.21 12.59 8.38
CA ASP A 298 -34.96 13.36 8.41
C ASP A 298 -35.25 14.86 8.17
N GLU A 299 -34.61 15.72 8.97
CA GLU A 299 -34.76 17.19 8.91
C GLU A 299 -33.94 17.80 7.75
N GLU A 300 -32.98 17.04 7.18
CA GLU A 300 -32.05 17.53 6.15
C GLU A 300 -31.99 16.60 4.91
N PRO A 301 -33.13 16.24 4.28
CA PRO A 301 -33.16 15.27 3.17
C PRO A 301 -32.36 15.74 1.95
N ASP A 302 -32.36 17.05 1.66
CA ASP A 302 -31.62 17.64 0.54
C ASP A 302 -30.09 17.53 0.71
N ASP A 303 -29.59 17.55 1.96
CA ASP A 303 -28.18 17.32 2.25
C ASP A 303 -27.79 15.85 1.98
N ARG A 304 -28.67 14.89 2.32
CA ARG A 304 -28.43 13.46 2.03
C ARG A 304 -28.40 13.18 0.53
N VAL A 305 -29.30 13.79 -0.23
CA VAL A 305 -29.29 13.70 -1.70
C VAL A 305 -28.03 14.35 -2.28
N THR A 306 -27.56 15.46 -1.69
CA THR A 306 -26.30 16.10 -2.06
C THR A 306 -25.08 15.22 -1.75
N ALA A 307 -25.10 14.49 -0.63
CA ALA A 307 -24.09 13.50 -0.30
C ALA A 307 -24.01 12.38 -1.36
N VAL A 308 -25.15 11.90 -1.88
CA VAL A 308 -25.16 10.94 -3.00
C VAL A 308 -24.46 11.51 -4.22
N ARG A 309 -24.79 12.75 -4.61
CA ARG A 309 -24.18 13.43 -5.78
C ARG A 309 -22.68 13.57 -5.64
N ASN A 310 -22.21 13.97 -4.46
CA ASN A 310 -20.79 14.13 -4.17
C ASN A 310 -20.07 12.78 -4.20
N THR A 311 -20.66 11.74 -3.64
CA THR A 311 -20.10 10.38 -3.64
C THR A 311 -19.97 9.82 -5.05
N TYR A 312 -21.01 9.95 -5.90
CA TYR A 312 -20.92 9.50 -7.29
C TYR A 312 -19.86 10.27 -8.09
N ARG A 313 -19.72 11.59 -7.84
CA ARG A 313 -18.66 12.40 -8.46
C ARG A 313 -17.26 11.99 -7.99
N LYS A 314 -17.07 11.71 -6.70
CA LYS A 314 -15.78 11.25 -6.17
C LYS A 314 -15.35 9.93 -6.80
N LEU A 315 -16.26 8.94 -6.82
CA LEU A 315 -15.97 7.65 -7.44
C LEU A 315 -15.67 7.79 -8.93
N ALA A 316 -16.38 8.70 -9.60
CA ALA A 316 -16.16 9.07 -10.99
C ALA A 316 -14.74 9.62 -11.23
N ASP A 317 -14.31 10.54 -10.39
CA ASP A 317 -12.97 11.15 -10.46
C ASP A 317 -11.84 10.19 -10.02
N GLY A 318 -12.15 8.90 -9.80
CA GLY A 318 -11.20 7.88 -9.35
C GLY A 318 -10.85 7.98 -7.87
N GLU A 319 -11.53 8.86 -7.12
CA GLU A 319 -11.35 9.00 -5.68
C GLU A 319 -12.04 7.86 -4.93
N GLU A 320 -11.45 7.50 -3.80
CA GLU A 320 -12.06 6.50 -2.93
C GLU A 320 -13.33 7.06 -2.26
N VAL A 321 -14.38 6.24 -2.22
CA VAL A 321 -15.65 6.59 -1.58
C VAL A 321 -16.05 5.57 -0.54
N ALA A 322 -16.77 6.06 0.47
CA ALA A 322 -17.41 5.24 1.50
C ALA A 322 -18.21 4.09 0.87
N GLY A 323 -18.31 2.95 1.54
CA GLY A 323 -18.99 1.77 0.99
C GLY A 323 -19.33 0.78 2.09
N VAL A 324 -19.19 -0.52 1.80
CA VAL A 324 -19.55 -1.59 2.75
C VAL A 324 -18.79 -1.47 4.07
N SER A 325 -17.50 -1.17 4.05
CA SER A 325 -16.69 -0.94 5.26
C SER A 325 -17.24 0.18 6.13
N TYR A 326 -17.66 1.28 5.49
CA TYR A 326 -18.21 2.45 6.16
C TYR A 326 -19.61 2.21 6.75
N LEU A 327 -20.39 1.33 6.13
CA LEU A 327 -21.69 0.87 6.62
C LEU A 327 -21.53 -0.16 7.76
N ALA A 328 -20.51 -1.02 7.71
CA ALA A 328 -20.24 -2.04 8.72
C ALA A 328 -19.91 -1.46 10.10
N GLU A 329 -19.28 -0.29 10.14
CA GLU A 329 -19.02 0.44 11.37
C GLU A 329 -20.31 1.01 12.03
N ARG A 330 -21.44 1.06 11.31
CA ARG A 330 -22.62 1.88 11.70
C ARG A 330 -23.95 1.15 11.61
N LEU A 331 -24.02 0.01 10.93
CA LEU A 331 -25.18 -0.87 10.88
C LEU A 331 -24.87 -2.16 11.63
N PRO A 332 -25.86 -2.74 12.33
CA PRO A 332 -25.72 -4.09 12.86
C PRO A 332 -25.35 -5.09 11.75
N PRO A 333 -24.52 -6.12 12.06
CA PRO A 333 -24.09 -7.10 11.06
C PRO A 333 -25.25 -7.76 10.30
N GLU A 334 -26.38 -8.01 10.97
CA GLU A 334 -27.58 -8.58 10.34
C GLU A 334 -28.24 -7.61 9.36
N THR A 335 -28.36 -6.34 9.73
CA THR A 335 -28.90 -5.30 8.85
C THR A 335 -28.00 -5.09 7.63
N LEU A 336 -26.67 -5.15 7.81
CA LEU A 336 -25.72 -5.05 6.70
C LEU A 336 -25.81 -6.28 5.77
N ARG A 337 -25.87 -7.49 6.33
CA ARG A 337 -26.05 -8.73 5.55
C ARG A 337 -27.32 -8.65 4.70
N GLU A 338 -28.43 -8.25 5.32
CA GLU A 338 -29.72 -8.13 4.64
C GLU A 338 -29.70 -7.01 3.58
N LEU A 339 -29.04 -5.87 3.85
CA LEU A 339 -28.86 -4.78 2.89
C LEU A 339 -28.12 -5.27 1.64
N LEU A 340 -27.03 -6.02 1.84
CA LEU A 340 -26.22 -6.55 0.74
C LEU A 340 -26.96 -7.62 -0.06
N ARG A 341 -27.78 -8.45 0.61
CA ARG A 341 -28.67 -9.47 0.02
C ARG A 341 -29.77 -8.84 -0.83
N VAL A 342 -30.48 -7.85 -0.31
CA VAL A 342 -31.59 -7.16 -1.01
C VAL A 342 -31.08 -6.38 -2.23
N LEU A 343 -29.89 -5.78 -2.13
CA LEU A 343 -29.24 -5.09 -3.26
C LEU A 343 -28.54 -6.03 -4.25
N ASN A 344 -28.59 -7.35 -4.05
CA ASN A 344 -28.04 -8.33 -4.98
C ASN A 344 -28.75 -9.69 -4.91
N PRO A 345 -30.02 -9.78 -5.38
CA PRO A 345 -30.82 -11.00 -5.30
C PRO A 345 -30.27 -12.15 -6.18
N GLU A 346 -29.48 -11.86 -7.22
CA GLU A 346 -28.90 -12.88 -8.12
C GLU A 346 -27.75 -13.68 -7.48
N LYS A 347 -27.17 -13.23 -6.36
CA LYS A 347 -26.12 -13.96 -5.62
C LYS A 347 -26.64 -14.85 -4.49
N ALA A 348 -27.94 -15.05 -4.37
CA ALA A 348 -28.53 -15.90 -3.34
C ALA A 348 -28.69 -17.37 -3.76
N GLY A 349 -28.37 -17.75 -5.01
CA GLY A 349 -28.60 -19.11 -5.50
C GLY A 349 -27.65 -19.66 -6.56
N GLU A 350 -26.65 -18.90 -7.03
CA GLU A 350 -25.75 -19.36 -8.10
C GLU A 350 -24.31 -19.48 -7.59
N THR A 351 -23.80 -20.71 -7.66
CA THR A 351 -22.37 -21.04 -7.60
C THR A 351 -21.60 -20.18 -8.60
N PRO A 352 -20.44 -19.60 -8.24
CA PRO A 352 -19.69 -18.74 -9.14
C PRO A 352 -19.25 -19.50 -10.39
N ASP A 353 -19.52 -18.92 -11.57
CA ASP A 353 -19.04 -19.42 -12.85
C ASP A 353 -17.50 -19.39 -12.88
N PRO A 354 -16.80 -20.52 -13.10
CA PRO A 354 -15.34 -20.63 -12.95
C PRO A 354 -14.49 -19.80 -13.93
N GLU A 355 -15.09 -19.16 -14.95
CA GLU A 355 -14.33 -18.58 -16.06
C GLU A 355 -14.07 -17.06 -15.97
N GLU A 356 -14.83 -16.27 -15.19
CA GLU A 356 -14.61 -14.80 -15.12
C GLU A 356 -13.41 -14.39 -14.23
N ASP A 357 -12.90 -15.32 -13.44
CA ASP A 357 -11.79 -15.11 -12.51
C ASP A 357 -10.42 -15.54 -13.09
N ILE A 358 -10.39 -15.90 -14.38
CA ILE A 358 -9.18 -16.11 -15.19
C ILE A 358 -8.88 -14.83 -15.98
N LYS A 359 -8.78 -13.68 -15.30
CA LYS A 359 -7.91 -12.62 -15.85
C LYS A 359 -6.50 -12.95 -15.43
N ILE A 360 -5.78 -13.57 -16.36
CA ILE A 360 -4.31 -13.58 -16.41
C ILE A 360 -3.86 -12.20 -15.94
N VAL A 361 -3.08 -12.14 -14.86
CA VAL A 361 -2.39 -10.94 -14.41
C VAL A 361 -1.83 -10.28 -15.66
N ASP A 362 -2.28 -9.07 -16.02
CA ASP A 362 -1.87 -8.38 -17.25
C ASP A 362 -0.36 -8.55 -17.45
N ASP A 363 0.04 -9.04 -18.63
CA ASP A 363 1.43 -9.40 -18.94
C ASP A 363 2.38 -8.21 -18.75
N ASP A 364 1.84 -6.99 -18.79
CA ASP A 364 2.56 -5.72 -18.70
C ASP A 364 2.66 -5.12 -17.27
N THR A 365 2.12 -5.76 -16.24
CA THR A 365 2.20 -5.24 -14.85
C THR A 365 3.51 -5.67 -14.15
N PRO A 366 4.37 -4.74 -13.67
CA PRO A 366 5.57 -5.08 -12.90
C PRO A 366 5.25 -5.96 -11.67
N ALA A 367 6.05 -6.99 -11.41
CA ALA A 367 5.73 -8.02 -10.43
C ALA A 367 5.52 -7.54 -8.98
N PHE A 368 6.12 -6.41 -8.58
CA PHE A 368 5.91 -5.81 -7.26
C PHE A 368 4.55 -5.07 -7.14
N LEU A 369 3.81 -4.90 -8.25
CA LEU A 369 2.47 -4.32 -8.32
C LEU A 369 1.36 -5.37 -8.53
N ALA A 370 1.73 -6.59 -8.93
CA ALA A 370 0.77 -7.67 -9.13
C ALA A 370 0.36 -8.24 -7.76
N LYS A 371 -0.87 -7.97 -7.31
CA LYS A 371 -1.35 -8.55 -6.04
C LYS A 371 -1.54 -10.07 -6.17
N PRO A 372 -1.14 -10.86 -5.15
CA PRO A 372 -1.33 -12.30 -5.20
C PRO A 372 -2.82 -12.67 -5.15
N PRO A 373 -3.24 -13.73 -5.88
CA PRO A 373 -4.62 -14.20 -5.85
C PRO A 373 -4.89 -15.02 -4.58
N VAL A 374 -5.43 -14.37 -3.55
CA VAL A 374 -5.86 -15.04 -2.30
C VAL A 374 -7.37 -15.27 -2.30
N ARG A 375 -7.81 -16.50 -1.98
CA ARG A 375 -9.22 -16.93 -1.90
C ARG A 375 -9.43 -17.90 -0.74
N GLY A 376 -10.69 -18.15 -0.38
CA GLY A 376 -11.07 -19.08 0.69
C GLY A 376 -10.38 -18.77 2.02
N LEU A 377 -10.01 -19.82 2.74
CA LEU A 377 -9.32 -19.80 4.02
C LEU A 377 -7.96 -19.12 3.93
N LEU A 378 -7.26 -19.20 2.79
CA LEU A 378 -6.04 -18.41 2.59
C LEU A 378 -6.33 -16.92 2.70
N LYS A 379 -7.44 -16.44 2.10
CA LYS A 379 -7.85 -15.05 2.22
C LYS A 379 -8.27 -14.70 3.65
N GLU A 380 -9.03 -15.57 4.31
CA GLU A 380 -9.45 -15.37 5.71
C GLU A 380 -8.25 -15.20 6.66
N ILE A 381 -7.20 -16.02 6.52
CA ILE A 381 -5.98 -15.89 7.33
C ILE A 381 -5.27 -14.56 7.00
N THR A 382 -5.17 -14.18 5.72
CA THR A 382 -4.52 -12.90 5.36
C THR A 382 -5.29 -11.68 5.84
N ASP A 383 -6.63 -11.76 5.88
CA ASP A 383 -7.50 -10.71 6.40
C ASP A 383 -7.40 -10.65 7.93
N TYR A 384 -7.33 -11.80 8.62
CA TYR A 384 -7.05 -11.88 10.05
C TYR A 384 -5.73 -11.20 10.40
N PHE A 385 -4.64 -11.50 9.68
CA PHE A 385 -3.37 -10.80 9.87
C PHE A 385 -3.50 -9.29 9.64
N ALA A 386 -4.34 -8.85 8.69
CA ALA A 386 -4.56 -7.44 8.40
C ALA A 386 -5.16 -6.62 9.56
N LEU A 387 -5.77 -7.30 10.56
CA LEU A 387 -6.34 -6.67 11.76
C LEU A 387 -5.25 -6.21 12.74
N SER A 388 -4.11 -6.90 12.73
CA SER A 388 -3.00 -6.71 13.68
C SER A 388 -1.66 -6.54 13.00
N THR A 389 -1.64 -6.25 11.70
CA THR A 389 -0.43 -5.86 11.00
C THR A 389 -0.75 -5.05 9.75
N ASP A 390 0.04 -4.02 9.52
CA ASP A 390 0.11 -3.22 8.29
C ASP A 390 1.08 -3.81 7.26
N ALA A 391 1.53 -5.05 7.45
CA ALA A 391 2.29 -5.80 6.44
C ALA A 391 1.51 -5.87 5.12
N ASN A 392 2.23 -5.72 4.00
CA ASN A 392 1.62 -5.86 2.67
C ASN A 392 1.01 -7.26 2.45
N LEU A 393 0.01 -7.33 1.56
CA LEU A 393 -0.71 -8.56 1.25
C LEU A 393 0.20 -9.72 0.84
N GLU A 394 1.26 -9.48 0.05
CA GLU A 394 2.19 -10.53 -0.38
C GLU A 394 2.95 -11.20 0.77
N ILE A 395 3.25 -10.44 1.83
CA ILE A 395 3.95 -10.94 3.01
C ILE A 395 2.98 -11.70 3.90
N ARG A 396 1.77 -11.15 4.10
CA ARG A 396 0.67 -11.83 4.82
C ARG A 396 0.32 -13.16 4.15
N MET A 397 0.21 -13.18 2.81
CA MET A 397 -0.03 -14.40 2.03
C MET A 397 1.07 -15.42 2.26
N ALA A 398 2.33 -15.01 2.18
CA ALA A 398 3.44 -15.93 2.34
C ALA A 398 3.46 -16.55 3.76
N ALA A 399 3.15 -15.76 4.79
CA ALA A 399 3.02 -16.26 6.16
C ALA A 399 1.85 -17.23 6.31
N ALA A 400 0.68 -16.90 5.73
CA ALA A 400 -0.51 -17.74 5.76
C ALA A 400 -0.28 -19.09 5.06
N LEU A 401 0.39 -19.09 3.91
CA LEU A 401 0.78 -20.32 3.20
C LEU A 401 1.72 -21.20 4.03
N CYS A 402 2.69 -20.60 4.72
CA CYS A 402 3.57 -21.33 5.63
C CYS A 402 2.82 -21.88 6.85
N LEU A 403 1.84 -21.16 7.40
CA LEU A 403 1.00 -21.65 8.51
C LEU A 403 0.15 -22.85 8.07
N LEU A 404 -0.58 -22.75 6.96
CA LEU A 404 -1.35 -23.87 6.41
C LEU A 404 -0.46 -25.09 6.11
N SER A 405 0.68 -24.86 5.47
CA SER A 405 1.68 -25.89 5.22
C SER A 405 2.17 -26.58 6.51
N LEU A 406 2.42 -25.80 7.57
CA LEU A 406 2.86 -26.30 8.88
C LEU A 406 1.77 -27.15 9.53
N LEU A 407 0.52 -26.70 9.47
CA LEU A 407 -0.65 -27.42 9.99
C LEU A 407 -0.96 -28.70 9.23
N ILE A 408 -0.60 -28.81 7.95
CA ILE A 408 -0.75 -30.06 7.19
C ILE A 408 0.41 -31.01 7.49
N GLY A 409 1.64 -30.49 7.50
CA GLY A 409 2.84 -31.25 7.79
C GLY A 409 3.04 -32.46 6.86
N ARG A 410 3.47 -33.59 7.45
CA ARG A 410 3.72 -34.85 6.71
C ARG A 410 2.48 -35.73 6.56
N ARG A 411 1.34 -35.32 7.13
CA ARG A 411 0.14 -36.16 7.17
C ARG A 411 -0.49 -36.26 5.80
N VAL A 412 -0.48 -35.18 5.02
CA VAL A 412 -0.96 -35.20 3.63
C VAL A 412 0.22 -35.07 2.67
N TRP A 413 0.28 -35.91 1.64
CA TRP A 413 1.35 -35.88 0.65
C TRP A 413 0.85 -36.17 -0.76
N LEU A 414 1.44 -35.53 -1.77
CA LEU A 414 1.20 -35.89 -3.17
C LEU A 414 1.97 -37.16 -3.51
N GLN A 415 1.27 -38.16 -4.04
CA GLN A 415 1.85 -39.44 -4.42
C GLN A 415 2.33 -39.39 -5.89
N GLU A 416 3.65 -39.29 -6.09
CA GLU A 416 4.28 -39.26 -7.41
C GLU A 416 5.07 -40.56 -7.64
N GLY A 417 4.38 -41.58 -8.16
CA GLY A 417 4.95 -42.91 -8.33
C GLY A 417 5.34 -43.52 -6.99
N ARG A 418 6.65 -43.74 -6.75
CA ARG A 418 7.17 -44.22 -5.44
C ARG A 418 7.59 -43.09 -4.50
N ARG A 419 7.55 -41.83 -4.94
CA ARG A 419 7.96 -40.67 -4.14
C ARG A 419 6.73 -40.00 -3.52
N ARG A 420 6.95 -39.41 -2.34
CA ARG A 420 5.97 -38.58 -1.63
C ARG A 420 6.47 -37.15 -1.63
N THR A 421 5.65 -36.22 -2.13
CA THR A 421 5.93 -34.80 -2.11
C THR A 421 5.08 -34.16 -1.03
N TYR A 422 5.73 -33.54 -0.04
CA TYR A 422 5.07 -32.92 1.11
C TYR A 422 4.90 -31.41 0.88
N PRO A 423 3.90 -30.76 1.51
CA PRO A 423 3.57 -29.36 1.25
C PRO A 423 4.52 -28.35 1.91
N ASN A 424 5.76 -28.71 2.24
CA ASN A 424 6.68 -27.78 2.90
C ASN A 424 7.08 -26.62 1.97
N LEU A 425 7.08 -25.40 2.48
CA LEU A 425 7.39 -24.18 1.75
C LEU A 425 8.62 -23.49 2.32
N TRP A 426 9.52 -23.07 1.43
CA TRP A 426 10.59 -22.13 1.76
C TRP A 426 10.21 -20.81 1.11
N VAL A 427 9.96 -19.80 1.91
CA VAL A 427 9.58 -18.44 1.53
C VAL A 427 10.77 -17.54 1.79
N PHE A 428 11.05 -16.67 0.83
CA PHE A 428 12.13 -15.70 0.92
C PHE A 428 11.58 -14.30 0.62
N VAL A 429 11.24 -13.57 1.68
CA VAL A 429 10.70 -12.21 1.64
C VAL A 429 11.84 -11.21 1.50
N ILE A 430 11.70 -10.28 0.55
CA ILE A 430 12.74 -9.32 0.22
C ILE A 430 12.15 -7.91 0.27
N GLY A 431 12.46 -7.16 1.32
CA GLY A 431 11.90 -5.83 1.56
C GLY A 431 12.60 -5.09 2.71
N PRO A 432 12.36 -3.78 2.89
CA PRO A 432 12.90 -3.04 4.03
C PRO A 432 12.45 -3.65 5.37
N SER A 433 13.35 -3.73 6.36
CA SER A 433 13.08 -4.44 7.63
C SER A 433 11.86 -3.90 8.39
N SER A 434 11.62 -2.58 8.33
CA SER A 434 10.46 -1.92 8.96
C SER A 434 9.12 -2.24 8.31
N ASP A 435 9.11 -2.56 7.02
CA ASP A 435 7.89 -2.63 6.20
C ASP A 435 7.37 -4.05 6.11
N THR A 436 8.23 -5.04 6.36
CA THR A 436 7.85 -6.46 6.32
C THR A 436 7.07 -6.92 7.55
N ARG A 437 7.15 -6.19 8.68
CA ARG A 437 6.51 -6.50 9.97
C ARG A 437 6.62 -7.96 10.38
N LYS A 438 7.76 -8.58 10.09
CA LYS A 438 7.97 -10.03 10.26
C LYS A 438 7.79 -10.51 11.70
N SER A 439 8.17 -9.70 12.70
CA SER A 439 8.08 -10.07 14.11
C SER A 439 6.62 -10.15 14.55
N THR A 440 5.80 -9.20 14.10
CA THR A 440 4.35 -9.23 14.30
C THR A 440 3.72 -10.46 13.63
N LEU A 441 4.10 -10.76 12.38
CA LEU A 441 3.60 -11.95 11.67
C LEU A 441 4.04 -13.27 12.32
N GLN A 442 5.28 -13.36 12.79
CA GLN A 442 5.79 -14.51 13.54
C GLN A 442 5.01 -14.69 14.84
N HIS A 443 4.71 -13.60 15.55
CA HIS A 443 3.89 -13.63 16.76
C HIS A 443 2.47 -14.12 16.47
N LEU A 444 1.79 -13.57 15.46
CA LEU A 444 0.44 -13.98 15.09
C LEU A 444 0.37 -15.45 14.63
N CYS A 445 1.36 -15.91 13.85
CA CYS A 445 1.45 -17.33 13.48
C CYS A 445 1.67 -18.23 14.70
N ARG A 446 2.49 -17.78 15.66
CA ARG A 446 2.76 -18.52 16.91
C ARG A 446 1.51 -18.59 17.78
N GLU A 447 0.81 -17.48 17.95
CA GLU A 447 -0.44 -17.39 18.72
C GLU A 447 -1.50 -18.36 18.16
N LEU A 448 -1.77 -18.29 16.85
CA LEU A 448 -2.71 -19.22 16.20
C LEU A 448 -2.28 -20.67 16.37
N TRP A 449 -0.99 -20.97 16.23
CA TRP A 449 -0.47 -22.31 16.46
C TRP A 449 -0.72 -22.79 17.89
N GLU A 450 -0.38 -21.98 18.88
CA GLU A 450 -0.56 -22.28 20.30
C GLU A 450 -2.04 -22.55 20.61
N GLU A 451 -2.96 -21.72 20.12
CA GLU A 451 -4.40 -21.96 20.29
C GLU A 451 -4.89 -23.25 19.63
N ILE A 452 -4.35 -23.63 18.47
CA ILE A 452 -4.70 -24.87 17.79
C ILE A 452 -4.22 -26.10 18.57
N VAL A 453 -2.96 -26.08 19.04
CA VAL A 453 -2.35 -27.24 19.74
C VAL A 453 -2.74 -27.35 21.21
N LYS A 454 -3.45 -26.35 21.77
CA LYS A 454 -4.12 -26.48 23.08
C LYS A 454 -5.18 -27.59 23.08
N ASP A 455 -5.79 -27.87 21.93
CA ASP A 455 -6.72 -28.98 21.78
C ASP A 455 -5.95 -30.31 21.80
N GLU A 456 -6.15 -31.10 22.86
CA GLU A 456 -5.43 -32.36 23.06
C GLU A 456 -5.68 -33.38 21.94
N THR A 457 -6.87 -33.35 21.31
CA THR A 457 -7.21 -34.25 20.20
C THR A 457 -6.40 -33.88 18.98
N VAL A 458 -6.34 -32.58 18.67
CA VAL A 458 -5.54 -32.05 17.55
C VAL A 458 -4.06 -32.31 17.80
N ALA A 459 -3.55 -32.02 18.99
CA ALA A 459 -2.16 -32.27 19.34
C ALA A 459 -1.79 -33.76 19.24
N ALA A 460 -2.62 -34.67 19.76
CA ALA A 460 -2.39 -36.10 19.66
C ALA A 460 -2.39 -36.60 18.21
N HIS A 461 -3.27 -36.04 17.36
CA HIS A 461 -3.30 -36.36 15.94
C HIS A 461 -2.07 -35.83 15.18
N MET A 462 -1.65 -34.60 15.48
CA MET A 462 -0.48 -33.98 14.86
C MET A 462 0.83 -34.65 15.28
N PHE A 463 0.90 -35.14 16.52
CA PHE A 463 2.09 -35.68 17.17
C PHE A 463 1.84 -37.07 17.81
N PRO A 464 1.57 -38.12 17.02
CA PRO A 464 1.20 -39.43 17.57
C PRO A 464 2.36 -40.14 18.28
N GLU A 465 2.10 -40.72 19.46
CA GLU A 465 3.08 -41.47 20.26
C GLU A 465 3.39 -42.87 19.66
N ARG A 466 4.62 -43.02 19.17
CA ARG A 466 5.25 -44.12 18.40
C ARG A 466 5.95 -45.35 19.01
N GLY A 467 5.83 -45.81 20.26
CA GLY A 467 6.46 -47.08 20.77
C GLY A 467 8.01 -47.14 20.96
N GLU A 468 8.51 -48.00 21.86
CA GLU A 468 9.92 -48.09 22.33
C GLU A 468 10.99 -48.19 21.23
N TYR A 469 12.13 -47.49 21.41
CA TYR A 469 13.31 -47.58 20.54
C TYR A 469 14.60 -47.42 21.34
N GLU A 470 15.63 -48.17 20.97
CA GLU A 470 16.97 -48.15 21.61
C GLU A 470 17.54 -46.73 21.73
N GLN A 471 18.18 -46.48 22.88
CA GLN A 471 18.93 -45.25 23.14
C GLN A 471 20.07 -45.14 22.12
N VAL A 472 20.05 -44.07 21.33
CA VAL A 472 21.21 -43.70 20.52
C VAL A 472 22.09 -42.87 21.44
N ASP A 473 23.36 -43.25 21.59
CA ASP A 473 24.32 -42.47 22.37
C ASP A 473 24.51 -41.09 21.71
N THR A 474 23.95 -40.06 22.33
CA THR A 474 23.94 -38.68 21.84
C THR A 474 25.15 -37.87 22.31
N GLY A 475 25.99 -38.42 23.21
CA GLY A 475 27.11 -37.69 23.82
C GLY A 475 26.69 -36.46 24.65
N ILE A 476 25.39 -36.32 24.94
CA ILE A 476 24.81 -35.30 25.84
C ILE A 476 24.96 -35.82 27.27
N LYS A 477 25.34 -34.96 28.23
CA LYS A 477 25.40 -35.34 29.65
C LYS A 477 24.02 -35.79 30.13
N ASP A 478 23.94 -36.83 30.94
CA ASP A 478 22.66 -37.42 31.37
C ASP A 478 21.74 -36.40 32.07
N ASP A 479 22.35 -35.42 32.74
CA ASP A 479 21.75 -34.28 33.42
C ASP A 479 21.12 -33.23 32.49
N GLU A 480 21.42 -33.25 31.18
CA GLU A 480 20.79 -32.43 30.15
C GLU A 480 19.78 -33.22 29.30
N LYS A 481 19.63 -34.53 29.53
CA LYS A 481 18.65 -35.36 28.80
C LYS A 481 17.27 -35.19 29.47
N PRO A 482 16.24 -34.70 28.75
CA PRO A 482 14.88 -34.70 29.28
C PRO A 482 14.45 -36.14 29.62
N ASN A 483 13.82 -36.33 30.77
CA ASN A 483 13.23 -37.62 31.15
C ASN A 483 12.12 -37.99 30.14
N GLY A 484 12.41 -38.93 29.24
CA GLY A 484 11.49 -39.41 28.20
C GLY A 484 11.66 -38.71 26.84
N ARG A 485 11.56 -39.47 25.75
CA ARG A 485 11.59 -38.93 24.37
C ARG A 485 10.23 -38.28 24.03
N LEU A 486 10.08 -37.01 24.42
CA LEU A 486 8.92 -36.16 24.14
C LEU A 486 8.83 -35.76 22.65
N ALA A 487 7.63 -35.74 22.07
CA ALA A 487 7.40 -35.03 20.81
C ALA A 487 7.51 -33.52 21.06
N MET A 488 8.23 -32.76 20.22
CA MET A 488 8.21 -31.31 20.33
C MET A 488 6.82 -30.81 19.94
N LYS A 489 6.07 -30.32 20.93
CA LYS A 489 4.78 -29.63 20.76
C LYS A 489 4.95 -28.22 20.18
N GLU A 490 6.16 -27.67 20.22
CA GLU A 490 6.48 -26.32 19.78
C GLU A 490 7.38 -26.33 18.52
N PRO A 491 7.00 -25.63 17.45
CA PRO A 491 7.86 -25.31 16.32
C PRO A 491 9.09 -24.52 16.76
N ILE A 492 10.19 -24.61 16.00
CA ILE A 492 11.37 -23.76 16.23
C ILE A 492 11.05 -22.32 15.81
N TRP A 493 10.49 -21.52 16.69
CA TRP A 493 10.19 -20.11 16.43
C TRP A 493 11.38 -19.19 16.72
N ASP A 494 12.55 -19.54 16.21
CA ASP A 494 13.83 -18.97 16.67
C ASP A 494 14.47 -18.07 15.62
N ASP A 495 14.94 -16.91 16.05
CA ASP A 495 15.59 -15.90 15.19
C ASP A 495 17.09 -16.16 15.00
N ASP A 496 17.70 -17.02 15.83
CA ASP A 496 19.12 -17.35 15.80
C ASP A 496 19.39 -18.47 14.78
N PHE A 497 19.78 -18.01 13.60
CA PHE A 497 20.19 -18.80 12.46
C PHE A 497 21.72 -19.02 12.40
N SER A 498 22.44 -18.88 13.53
CA SER A 498 23.85 -19.29 13.55
C SER A 498 23.95 -20.80 13.27
N PRO A 499 24.88 -21.27 12.42
CA PRO A 499 24.95 -22.69 12.08
C PRO A 499 25.28 -23.59 13.27
N GLU A 500 25.95 -23.07 14.29
CA GLU A 500 26.17 -23.71 15.58
C GLU A 500 24.83 -23.90 16.30
N ALA A 501 23.97 -22.88 16.35
CA ALA A 501 22.64 -22.98 16.93
C ALA A 501 21.70 -23.85 16.09
N LEU A 502 21.71 -23.74 14.76
CA LEU A 502 20.93 -24.59 13.86
C LEU A 502 21.37 -26.05 13.96
N SER A 503 22.68 -26.33 13.95
CA SER A 503 23.20 -27.68 14.14
C SER A 503 22.92 -28.21 15.54
N HIS A 504 22.97 -27.36 16.58
CA HIS A 504 22.67 -27.74 17.95
C HIS A 504 21.17 -27.99 18.16
N LYS A 505 20.30 -27.11 17.66
CA LYS A 505 18.83 -27.25 17.70
C LYS A 505 18.38 -28.46 16.88
N LEU A 506 18.89 -28.64 15.65
CA LEU A 506 18.63 -29.83 14.85
C LEU A 506 19.14 -31.11 15.54
N ALA A 507 20.28 -31.07 16.24
CA ALA A 507 20.78 -32.21 17.02
C ALA A 507 19.97 -32.48 18.31
N LEU A 508 19.50 -31.44 19.00
CA LEU A 508 18.61 -31.53 20.18
C LEU A 508 17.26 -32.14 19.77
N ILE A 509 16.71 -31.64 18.66
CA ILE A 509 15.55 -32.17 17.96
C ILE A 509 15.74 -33.65 17.62
N THR A 510 16.92 -34.01 17.14
CA THR A 510 17.26 -35.39 16.78
C THR A 510 17.40 -36.31 17.99
N ALA A 511 17.90 -35.79 19.12
CA ALA A 511 18.09 -36.55 20.36
C ALA A 511 16.75 -36.86 21.06
N VAL A 512 15.75 -35.99 20.89
CA VAL A 512 14.51 -36.01 21.69
C VAL A 512 13.24 -36.31 20.88
N CYS A 513 13.15 -35.89 19.60
CA CYS A 513 11.87 -35.78 18.88
C CYS A 513 11.68 -36.82 17.75
N ARG A 514 10.48 -37.41 17.66
CA ARG A 514 10.06 -38.37 16.60
C ARG A 514 9.43 -37.72 15.36
N TYR A 515 8.92 -36.50 15.51
CA TYR A 515 8.32 -35.67 14.47
C TYR A 515 8.84 -34.27 14.67
N THR A 516 9.34 -33.65 13.61
CA THR A 516 9.86 -32.29 13.67
C THR A 516 9.03 -31.49 12.69
N VAL A 517 7.98 -30.84 13.19
CA VAL A 517 7.21 -29.84 12.44
C VAL A 517 7.74 -28.50 12.92
N GLY A 518 8.43 -27.77 12.05
CA GLY A 518 9.10 -26.52 12.42
C GLY A 518 8.86 -25.42 11.41
N MET A 519 8.82 -24.18 11.88
CA MET A 519 8.81 -22.99 11.04
C MET A 519 9.94 -22.07 11.48
N VAL A 520 11.02 -22.02 10.70
CA VAL A 520 12.17 -21.16 10.99
C VAL A 520 11.88 -19.75 10.47
N PHE A 521 11.87 -18.76 11.36
CA PHE A 521 11.85 -17.33 11.01
C PHE A 521 13.24 -16.75 11.19
N THR A 522 13.75 -15.98 10.23
CA THR A 522 15.05 -15.33 10.41
C THR A 522 15.06 -13.97 9.74
N ASP A 523 15.62 -13.00 10.46
CA ASP A 523 16.01 -11.72 9.88
C ASP A 523 17.34 -11.81 9.17
N GLU A 524 17.60 -10.86 8.28
CA GLU A 524 18.91 -10.70 7.66
C GLU A 524 19.43 -12.01 7.03
N ALA A 525 18.51 -12.82 6.47
CA ALA A 525 18.82 -14.16 5.98
C ALA A 525 20.00 -14.17 5.00
N ALA A 526 20.18 -13.08 4.25
CA ALA A 526 21.31 -12.87 3.35
C ALA A 526 22.68 -12.82 4.08
N LEU A 527 22.80 -12.19 5.25
CA LEU A 527 24.05 -12.19 6.03
C LEU A 527 24.40 -13.60 6.51
N HIS A 528 23.39 -14.36 6.89
CA HIS A 528 23.58 -15.75 7.25
C HIS A 528 24.03 -16.61 6.06
N LEU A 529 23.42 -16.41 4.89
CA LEU A 529 23.84 -17.06 3.65
C LEU A 529 25.29 -16.70 3.28
N GLU A 530 25.71 -15.45 3.48
CA GLU A 530 27.10 -15.02 3.26
C GLU A 530 28.06 -15.68 4.25
N ALA A 531 27.70 -15.76 5.53
CA ALA A 531 28.50 -16.41 6.56
C ALA A 531 28.71 -17.91 6.27
N LEU A 532 27.70 -18.59 5.71
CA LEU A 532 27.78 -19.99 5.27
C LEU A 532 28.84 -20.22 4.17
N GLN A 533 29.26 -19.17 3.45
CA GLN A 533 30.27 -19.27 2.40
C GLN A 533 31.68 -18.94 2.88
N LYS A 534 31.82 -17.99 3.82
CA LYS A 534 33.12 -17.44 4.23
C LYS A 534 33.85 -18.25 5.29
N LYS A 535 33.15 -19.09 6.06
CA LYS A 535 33.76 -19.82 7.17
C LYS A 535 33.95 -21.30 6.83
N ASP A 536 35.20 -21.77 6.79
CA ASP A 536 35.56 -23.15 6.41
C ASP A 536 34.93 -24.24 7.29
N TYR A 537 34.57 -23.94 8.54
CA TYR A 537 33.88 -24.91 9.40
C TYR A 537 32.38 -25.04 9.08
N LEU A 538 31.82 -24.10 8.31
CA LEU A 538 30.44 -24.10 7.81
C LEU A 538 30.31 -24.73 6.42
N SER A 539 31.43 -25.16 5.82
CA SER A 539 31.46 -25.84 4.54
C SER A 539 30.61 -27.12 4.64
N GLY A 540 29.45 -27.12 3.96
CA GLY A 540 28.52 -28.25 3.93
C GLY A 540 27.14 -27.98 4.53
N THR A 541 26.95 -26.95 5.36
CA THR A 541 25.65 -26.66 6.01
C THR A 541 24.55 -26.32 4.99
N LEU A 542 24.87 -25.55 3.94
CA LEU A 542 23.93 -25.32 2.84
C LEU A 542 23.51 -26.65 2.18
N GLY A 543 24.46 -27.56 1.95
CA GLY A 543 24.17 -28.90 1.46
C GLY A 543 23.30 -29.72 2.43
N GLN A 544 23.43 -29.51 3.73
CA GLN A 544 22.57 -30.14 4.73
C GLN A 544 21.14 -29.61 4.66
N MET A 545 20.96 -28.29 4.58
CA MET A 545 19.66 -27.65 4.40
C MET A 545 18.95 -28.17 3.14
N LEU A 546 19.67 -28.23 2.01
CA LEU A 546 19.11 -28.70 0.74
C LEU A 546 18.63 -30.17 0.80
N LYS A 547 19.26 -31.01 1.64
CA LYS A 547 18.81 -32.40 1.89
C LYS A 547 17.49 -32.46 2.67
N LEU A 548 17.20 -31.46 3.50
CA LEU A 548 15.97 -31.40 4.29
C LEU A 548 14.75 -30.94 3.47
N TYR A 549 14.97 -30.30 2.32
CA TYR A 549 13.89 -29.73 1.49
C TYR A 549 12.82 -30.76 1.09
N ASP A 550 13.21 -31.98 0.73
CA ASP A 550 12.28 -33.03 0.30
C ASP A 550 11.64 -33.78 1.48
N CYS A 551 11.81 -33.28 2.71
CA CYS A 551 11.27 -33.86 3.94
C CYS A 551 11.59 -35.37 4.03
N PRO A 552 12.87 -35.77 4.06
CA PRO A 552 13.25 -37.17 4.08
C PRO A 552 12.73 -37.89 5.32
N ARG A 553 12.32 -39.15 5.17
CA ARG A 553 11.93 -40.00 6.31
C ARG A 553 13.12 -40.25 7.25
N ARG A 554 14.32 -40.36 6.69
CA ARG A 554 15.57 -40.58 7.42
C ARG A 554 16.73 -39.95 6.66
N THR A 555 17.58 -39.17 7.34
CA THR A 555 18.80 -38.61 6.74
C THR A 555 19.91 -38.48 7.79
N GLY A 556 21.11 -38.91 7.41
CA GLY A 556 22.30 -38.81 8.26
C GLY A 556 23.09 -37.53 7.99
N PHE A 557 23.64 -36.96 9.05
CA PHE A 557 24.51 -35.80 9.06
C PHE A 557 25.74 -36.06 9.93
N GLU A 558 26.79 -35.26 9.76
CA GLU A 558 27.98 -35.28 10.62
C GLU A 558 28.08 -33.94 11.34
N ARG A 559 28.34 -33.98 12.65
CA ARG A 559 28.64 -32.81 13.49
C ARG A 559 30.12 -32.82 13.87
N ARG A 560 30.74 -31.65 13.93
CA ARG A 560 32.06 -31.47 14.58
C ARG A 560 31.85 -31.01 16.02
N GLN A 561 32.38 -31.75 16.98
CA GLN A 561 32.38 -31.37 18.40
C GLN A 561 33.76 -31.68 18.99
N GLY A 562 34.42 -30.68 19.57
CA GLY A 562 35.75 -30.84 20.18
C GLY A 562 36.82 -31.44 19.23
N GLY A 563 36.78 -31.11 17.93
CA GLY A 563 37.71 -31.64 16.93
C GLY A 563 37.39 -33.04 16.39
N LYS A 564 36.39 -33.75 16.93
CA LYS A 564 35.94 -35.07 16.45
C LYS A 564 34.67 -34.95 15.59
N ARG A 565 34.53 -35.83 14.59
CA ARG A 565 33.31 -35.98 13.78
C ARG A 565 32.39 -37.01 14.43
N ALA A 566 31.17 -36.62 14.76
CA ALA A 566 30.13 -37.49 15.30
C ALA A 566 28.94 -37.54 14.33
N PRO A 567 28.52 -38.72 13.84
CA PRO A 567 27.34 -38.84 13.01
C PRO A 567 26.06 -38.67 13.84
N TYR A 568 25.03 -38.03 13.28
CA TYR A 568 23.68 -37.96 13.84
C TYR A 568 22.62 -38.18 12.74
N ARG A 569 21.39 -38.60 13.11
CA ARG A 569 20.34 -38.99 12.15
C ARG A 569 19.04 -38.24 12.39
N ILE A 570 18.59 -37.44 11.43
CA ILE A 570 17.26 -36.79 11.48
C ILE A 570 16.22 -37.73 10.88
N GLU A 571 15.09 -37.89 11.56
CA GLU A 571 13.95 -38.72 11.11
C GLU A 571 12.67 -37.87 11.00
N ASN A 572 11.82 -38.19 10.01
CA ASN A 572 10.52 -37.57 9.75
C ASN A 572 10.50 -36.03 9.78
N VAL A 573 11.49 -35.40 9.14
CA VAL A 573 11.60 -33.94 9.13
C VAL A 573 10.52 -33.28 8.27
N PHE A 574 9.97 -32.17 8.77
CA PHE A 574 9.13 -31.24 8.03
C PHE A 574 9.42 -29.82 8.51
N VAL A 575 10.03 -29.01 7.65
CA VAL A 575 10.43 -27.65 8.03
C VAL A 575 10.04 -26.67 6.95
N ASN A 576 9.30 -25.64 7.37
CA ASN A 576 9.06 -24.43 6.62
C ASN A 576 10.12 -23.38 6.97
N TRP A 577 10.49 -22.61 5.97
CA TRP A 577 11.52 -21.60 6.10
C TRP A 577 10.91 -20.26 5.70
N PHE A 578 10.89 -19.31 6.63
CA PHE A 578 10.39 -17.96 6.41
C PHE A 578 11.55 -16.99 6.59
N LEU A 579 12.22 -16.72 5.47
CA LEU A 579 13.47 -15.99 5.41
C LEU A 579 13.18 -14.56 5.02
N VAL A 580 13.67 -13.58 5.78
CA VAL A 580 13.46 -12.16 5.50
C VAL A 580 14.81 -11.47 5.31
N THR A 581 14.91 -10.59 4.31
CA THR A 581 16.11 -9.77 4.10
C THR A 581 15.78 -8.47 3.36
N THR A 582 16.69 -7.52 3.39
CA THR A 582 16.63 -6.34 2.52
C THR A 582 17.19 -6.64 1.13
N PRO A 583 16.75 -5.89 0.09
CA PRO A 583 17.33 -5.96 -1.25
C PRO A 583 18.84 -5.75 -1.27
N GLN A 584 19.34 -4.78 -0.50
CA GLN A 584 20.76 -4.40 -0.47
C GLN A 584 21.62 -5.54 0.06
N THR A 585 21.22 -6.14 1.19
CA THR A 585 21.93 -7.27 1.79
C THR A 585 21.87 -8.50 0.89
N LEU A 586 20.73 -8.75 0.23
CA LEU A 586 20.59 -9.85 -0.72
C LEU A 586 21.55 -9.72 -1.90
N THR A 587 21.64 -8.54 -2.52
CA THR A 587 22.55 -8.31 -3.64
C THR A 587 24.02 -8.49 -3.24
N ALA A 588 24.39 -8.11 -2.01
CA ALA A 588 25.75 -8.33 -1.50
C ALA A 588 26.05 -9.82 -1.23
N ALA A 589 25.09 -10.58 -0.69
CA ALA A 589 25.27 -11.98 -0.31
C ALA A 589 25.08 -12.96 -1.47
N ALA A 590 24.36 -12.58 -2.52
CA ALA A 590 24.05 -13.43 -3.67
C ALA A 590 25.29 -13.58 -4.58
N THR A 591 26.24 -14.41 -4.17
CA THR A 591 27.34 -14.86 -5.02
C THR A 591 26.85 -15.89 -6.04
N ASP A 592 27.58 -16.08 -7.14
CA ASP A 592 27.22 -17.08 -8.16
C ASP A 592 27.13 -18.49 -7.54
N GLN A 593 27.95 -18.79 -6.53
CA GLN A 593 27.88 -20.05 -5.81
C GLN A 593 26.51 -20.29 -5.14
N ILE A 594 25.87 -19.28 -4.53
CA ILE A 594 24.52 -19.44 -3.96
C ILE A 594 23.47 -19.47 -5.06
N LYS A 595 23.55 -18.59 -6.07
CA LYS A 595 22.56 -18.51 -7.17
C LYS A 595 22.35 -19.85 -7.87
N TYR A 596 23.45 -20.56 -8.08
CA TYR A 596 23.45 -21.86 -8.76
C TYR A 596 23.52 -23.06 -7.80
N SER A 597 23.46 -22.83 -6.48
CA SER A 597 23.50 -23.92 -5.48
C SER A 597 22.24 -24.80 -5.45
N GLY A 598 21.13 -24.34 -6.05
CA GLY A 598 19.82 -24.97 -5.90
C GLY A 598 18.99 -24.42 -4.73
N PHE A 599 19.52 -23.47 -3.94
CA PHE A 599 18.83 -22.88 -2.80
C PHE A 599 17.65 -21.99 -3.21
N PHE A 600 17.90 -20.95 -4.02
CA PHE A 600 16.84 -20.03 -4.44
C PHE A 600 15.78 -20.70 -5.32
N GLN A 601 16.19 -21.72 -6.09
CA GLN A 601 15.26 -22.54 -6.88
C GLN A 601 14.19 -23.20 -6.01
N ARG A 602 14.48 -23.46 -4.72
CA ARG A 602 13.54 -24.07 -3.76
C ARG A 602 12.68 -23.04 -3.02
N CYS A 603 12.98 -21.75 -3.19
CA CYS A 603 12.32 -20.68 -2.46
C CYS A 603 11.19 -20.05 -3.30
N CYS A 604 10.08 -19.74 -2.65
CA CYS A 604 9.08 -18.81 -3.13
C CYS A 604 9.61 -17.40 -2.84
N LEU A 605 10.11 -16.72 -3.87
CA LEU A 605 10.65 -15.36 -3.74
C LEU A 605 9.50 -14.36 -3.68
N VAL A 606 9.51 -13.49 -2.66
CA VAL A 606 8.44 -12.53 -2.39
C VAL A 606 9.04 -11.13 -2.24
N PRO A 607 9.17 -10.36 -3.33
CA PRO A 607 9.55 -8.95 -3.24
C PRO A 607 8.41 -8.17 -2.58
N ALA A 608 8.72 -7.41 -1.54
CA ALA A 608 7.76 -6.50 -0.92
C ALA A 608 7.54 -5.28 -1.83
N GLY A 609 6.28 -4.99 -2.13
CA GLY A 609 5.84 -3.81 -2.87
C GLY A 609 5.87 -2.53 -2.02
N PRO A 610 5.46 -1.38 -2.59
CA PRO A 610 5.24 -0.17 -1.80
C PRO A 610 4.20 -0.46 -0.70
N ARG A 611 4.34 0.24 0.42
CA ARG A 611 3.48 0.05 1.60
C ARG A 611 2.01 0.29 1.22
N GLU A 612 1.14 -0.66 1.54
CA GLU A 612 -0.30 -0.55 1.23
C GLU A 612 -1.06 0.34 2.23
N LYS A 613 -0.56 0.46 3.47
CA LYS A 613 -1.16 1.21 4.57
C LYS A 613 -0.09 2.06 5.26
N GLU A 614 -0.48 3.23 5.75
CA GLU A 614 0.39 4.00 6.65
C GLU A 614 0.71 3.20 7.92
N PRO A 615 1.91 3.38 8.52
CA PRO A 615 2.24 2.76 9.79
C PRO A 615 1.22 3.13 10.87
N GLU A 616 0.49 2.14 11.37
CA GLU A 616 -0.38 2.34 12.54
C GLU A 616 0.48 2.27 13.81
N ASP A 617 0.50 3.36 14.60
CA ASP A 617 1.24 3.43 15.87
C ASP A 617 0.68 2.50 16.95
N PHE A 618 -0.60 2.13 16.84
CA PHE A 618 -1.32 1.26 17.78
C PHE A 618 -2.26 0.33 17.01
N GLN A 619 -2.06 -0.97 17.15
CA GLN A 619 -2.96 -1.97 16.58
C GLN A 619 -3.97 -2.44 17.64
N PRO A 620 -5.27 -2.44 17.32
CA PRO A 620 -6.28 -2.92 18.26
C PRO A 620 -6.12 -4.43 18.48
N PRO A 621 -6.48 -4.95 19.67
CA PRO A 621 -6.53 -6.40 19.87
C PRO A 621 -7.54 -7.03 18.91
N VAL A 622 -7.20 -8.20 18.35
CA VAL A 622 -8.15 -8.95 17.52
C VAL A 622 -9.31 -9.41 18.40
N PRO A 623 -10.58 -9.24 17.98
CA PRO A 623 -11.70 -9.78 18.73
C PRO A 623 -11.58 -11.30 18.87
N GLU A 624 -11.69 -11.79 20.10
CA GLU A 624 -11.55 -13.20 20.45
C GLU A 624 -12.46 -14.11 19.60
N GLU A 625 -13.68 -13.67 19.30
CA GLU A 625 -14.64 -14.40 18.47
C GLU A 625 -14.12 -14.65 17.04
N VAL A 626 -13.39 -13.69 16.47
CA VAL A 626 -12.79 -13.81 15.13
C VAL A 626 -11.61 -14.78 15.17
N THR A 627 -10.77 -14.68 16.21
CA THR A 627 -9.67 -15.61 16.45
C THR A 627 -10.19 -17.04 16.58
N GLN A 628 -11.20 -17.27 17.44
CA GLN A 628 -11.79 -18.59 17.67
C GLN A 628 -12.43 -19.16 16.40
N ALA A 629 -13.18 -18.36 15.64
CA ALA A 629 -13.78 -18.80 14.38
C ALA A 629 -12.74 -19.28 13.36
N LEU A 630 -11.60 -18.57 13.26
CA LEU A 630 -10.50 -18.98 12.40
C LEU A 630 -9.79 -20.22 12.93
N VAL A 631 -9.51 -20.27 14.24
CA VAL A 631 -8.85 -21.40 14.90
C VAL A 631 -9.64 -22.70 14.66
N GLU A 632 -10.97 -22.68 14.71
CA GLU A 632 -11.78 -23.88 14.43
C GLU A 632 -11.60 -24.41 13.01
N LYS A 633 -11.53 -23.54 12.00
CA LYS A 633 -11.21 -23.95 10.62
C LYS A 633 -9.77 -24.48 10.51
N LEU A 634 -8.82 -23.85 11.19
CA LEU A 634 -7.41 -24.28 11.19
C LEU A 634 -7.19 -25.61 11.93
N LYS A 635 -7.96 -25.91 12.98
CA LYS A 635 -7.99 -27.23 13.63
C LYS A 635 -8.42 -28.31 12.63
N ARG A 636 -9.41 -28.06 11.78
CA ARG A 636 -9.80 -29.00 10.72
C ARG A 636 -8.68 -29.27 9.72
N VAL A 637 -7.94 -28.23 9.31
CA VAL A 637 -6.71 -28.39 8.50
C VAL A 637 -5.67 -29.25 9.23
N ALA A 638 -5.47 -29.02 10.52
CA ALA A 638 -4.52 -29.77 11.34
C ALA A 638 -4.85 -31.27 11.47
N MET A 639 -6.15 -31.58 11.48
CA MET A 639 -6.72 -32.92 11.51
C MET A 639 -6.72 -33.65 10.16
N ALA A 640 -6.18 -33.05 9.10
CA ALA A 640 -6.11 -33.66 7.79
C ALA A 640 -5.12 -34.85 7.74
N GLY A 641 -5.55 -35.95 7.13
CA GLY A 641 -4.73 -37.13 6.87
C GLY A 641 -4.67 -38.14 8.04
N PRO A 642 -3.76 -39.14 7.99
CA PRO A 642 -2.73 -39.34 6.98
C PRO A 642 -3.31 -39.78 5.62
N ALA A 643 -3.06 -39.01 4.56
CA ALA A 643 -3.65 -39.23 3.25
C ALA A 643 -2.63 -39.06 2.12
N GLY A 644 -2.62 -39.99 1.17
CA GLY A 644 -1.98 -39.76 -0.12
C GLY A 644 -2.90 -38.93 -1.02
N THR A 645 -2.34 -38.06 -1.84
CA THR A 645 -3.13 -37.24 -2.77
C THR A 645 -2.74 -37.51 -4.21
N SER A 646 -3.71 -37.35 -5.10
CA SER A 646 -3.52 -37.40 -6.55
C SER A 646 -4.46 -36.38 -7.22
N PHE A 647 -4.11 -35.90 -8.41
CA PHE A 647 -4.98 -34.99 -9.15
C PHE A 647 -6.22 -35.73 -9.67
N SER A 648 -7.39 -35.07 -9.66
CA SER A 648 -8.51 -35.49 -10.52
C SER A 648 -8.10 -35.40 -11.99
N ASP A 649 -8.84 -36.05 -12.89
CA ASP A 649 -8.50 -36.05 -14.32
C ASP A 649 -8.57 -34.62 -14.91
N GLU A 650 -9.56 -33.84 -14.51
CA GLU A 650 -9.74 -32.44 -14.91
C GLU A 650 -8.64 -31.55 -14.34
N ALA A 651 -8.33 -31.72 -13.04
CA ALA A 651 -7.27 -30.98 -12.37
C ALA A 651 -5.91 -31.26 -13.00
N ARG A 652 -5.66 -32.52 -13.37
CA ARG A 652 -4.44 -32.96 -14.04
C ARG A 652 -4.28 -32.31 -15.41
N GLU A 653 -5.36 -32.19 -16.19
CA GLU A 653 -5.31 -31.55 -17.50
C GLU A 653 -4.87 -30.08 -17.40
N VAL A 654 -5.52 -29.33 -16.50
CA VAL A 654 -5.21 -27.91 -16.25
C VAL A 654 -3.76 -27.74 -15.79
N TYR A 655 -3.32 -28.55 -14.83
CA TYR A 655 -1.93 -28.54 -14.37
C TYR A 655 -0.93 -28.89 -15.47
N LEU A 656 -1.20 -29.91 -16.30
CA LEU A 656 -0.30 -30.30 -17.39
C LEU A 656 -0.21 -29.23 -18.49
N LYS A 657 -1.24 -28.41 -18.69
CA LYS A 657 -1.19 -27.25 -19.59
C LYS A 657 -0.21 -26.21 -19.04
N PHE A 658 -0.34 -25.82 -17.78
CA PHE A 658 0.58 -24.90 -17.11
C PHE A 658 2.02 -25.43 -17.08
N ALA A 659 2.23 -26.70 -16.75
CA ALA A 659 3.57 -27.30 -16.71
C ALA A 659 4.25 -27.32 -18.10
N ARG A 660 3.48 -27.49 -19.19
CA ARG A 660 4.00 -27.38 -20.57
C ARG A 660 4.43 -25.95 -20.89
N GLU A 661 3.61 -24.97 -20.52
CA GLU A 661 3.90 -23.54 -20.70
C GLU A 661 5.18 -23.14 -19.95
N LEU A 662 5.29 -23.49 -18.67
CA LEU A 662 6.49 -23.22 -17.86
C LEU A 662 7.74 -23.88 -18.48
N ARG A 663 7.65 -25.13 -18.93
CA ARG A 663 8.77 -25.80 -19.61
C ARG A 663 9.18 -25.09 -20.90
N LYS A 664 8.20 -24.70 -21.73
CA LYS A 664 8.44 -23.98 -22.98
C LYS A 664 9.15 -22.66 -22.71
N PHE A 665 8.63 -21.86 -21.77
CA PHE A 665 9.27 -20.60 -21.37
C PHE A 665 10.72 -20.82 -20.91
N ARG A 666 10.98 -21.82 -20.06
CA ARG A 666 12.34 -22.11 -19.60
C ARG A 666 13.29 -22.56 -20.70
N GLN A 667 12.78 -23.20 -21.76
CA GLN A 667 13.59 -23.62 -22.91
C GLN A 667 13.87 -22.47 -23.88
N GLU A 668 12.93 -21.54 -24.04
CA GLU A 668 13.01 -20.43 -24.99
C GLU A 668 13.65 -19.17 -24.40
N ASN A 669 13.63 -19.00 -23.06
CA ASN A 669 14.18 -17.82 -22.41
C ASN A 669 15.71 -17.88 -22.36
N GLY A 670 16.36 -16.94 -23.07
CA GLY A 670 17.83 -16.80 -23.12
C GLY A 670 18.46 -16.26 -21.82
N ASN A 671 17.65 -15.81 -20.85
CA ASN A 671 18.14 -15.43 -19.52
C ASN A 671 18.40 -16.68 -18.66
N LEU A 672 19.65 -17.12 -18.65
CA LEU A 672 20.11 -18.32 -17.92
C LEU A 672 19.73 -18.30 -16.43
N LEU A 673 19.67 -17.15 -15.75
CA LEU A 673 19.41 -17.14 -14.30
C LEU A 673 17.94 -17.30 -13.96
N GLU A 674 17.04 -16.56 -14.63
CA GLU A 674 15.60 -16.64 -14.37
C GLU A 674 15.05 -18.04 -14.66
N ALA A 675 15.41 -18.60 -15.82
CA ALA A 675 14.99 -19.95 -16.19
C ALA A 675 15.50 -21.00 -15.18
N GLU A 676 16.69 -20.81 -14.60
CA GLU A 676 17.21 -21.68 -13.54
C GLU A 676 16.44 -21.51 -12.23
N LEU A 677 16.16 -20.28 -11.80
CA LEU A 677 15.40 -20.00 -10.57
C LEU A 677 13.99 -20.60 -10.61
N LEU A 678 13.35 -20.62 -11.77
CA LEU A 678 12.02 -21.20 -11.97
C LEU A 678 12.01 -22.74 -12.04
N ALA A 679 13.16 -23.42 -11.93
CA ALA A 679 13.29 -24.86 -12.15
C ALA A 679 12.40 -25.73 -11.24
N ARG A 680 12.03 -25.26 -10.04
CA ARG A 680 11.15 -25.99 -9.12
C ARG A 680 9.76 -25.38 -8.98
N LEU A 681 9.42 -24.35 -9.76
CA LEU A 681 8.08 -23.75 -9.69
C LEU A 681 6.99 -24.80 -9.97
N ASP A 682 7.27 -25.79 -10.82
CA ASP A 682 6.42 -26.98 -11.02
C ASP A 682 6.12 -27.74 -9.72
N THR A 683 7.19 -28.07 -8.95
CA THR A 683 7.07 -28.76 -7.66
C THR A 683 6.37 -27.88 -6.63
N ILE A 684 6.64 -26.58 -6.62
CA ILE A 684 5.98 -25.61 -5.74
C ILE A 684 4.48 -25.56 -6.05
N THR A 685 4.10 -25.51 -7.33
CA THR A 685 2.69 -25.49 -7.78
C THR A 685 1.92 -26.72 -7.28
N LYS A 686 2.53 -27.90 -7.35
CA LYS A 686 1.96 -29.14 -6.78
C LYS A 686 1.75 -29.05 -5.27
N LYS A 687 2.72 -28.50 -4.54
CA LYS A 687 2.61 -28.29 -3.09
C LYS A 687 1.49 -27.31 -2.76
N LEU A 688 1.40 -26.20 -3.50
CA LEU A 688 0.33 -25.22 -3.35
C LEU A 688 -1.04 -25.86 -3.61
N ALA A 689 -1.18 -26.67 -4.67
CA ALA A 689 -2.44 -27.35 -4.99
C ALA A 689 -2.90 -28.28 -3.85
N LEU A 690 -1.97 -29.01 -3.23
CA LEU A 690 -2.26 -29.82 -2.05
C LEU A 690 -2.72 -28.94 -0.86
N ILE A 691 -2.03 -27.83 -0.60
CA ILE A 691 -2.41 -26.90 0.48
C ILE A 691 -3.81 -26.32 0.22
N MET A 692 -4.10 -25.90 -1.02
CA MET A 692 -5.39 -25.31 -1.38
C MET A 692 -6.52 -26.34 -1.26
N GLU A 693 -6.29 -27.58 -1.67
CA GLU A 693 -7.29 -28.65 -1.54
C GLU A 693 -7.64 -28.90 -0.07
N VAL A 694 -6.63 -29.05 0.80
CA VAL A 694 -6.89 -29.30 2.24
C VAL A 694 -7.55 -28.08 2.89
N ALA A 695 -7.16 -26.87 2.52
CA ALA A 695 -7.80 -25.65 3.01
C ALA A 695 -9.29 -25.60 2.62
N LYS A 696 -9.59 -25.89 1.36
CA LYS A 696 -10.96 -25.97 0.84
C LYS A 696 -11.80 -27.02 1.59
N MET A 697 -11.29 -28.25 1.73
CA MET A 697 -11.99 -29.31 2.46
C MET A 697 -12.30 -28.90 3.92
N ALA A 698 -11.40 -28.15 4.56
CA ALA A 698 -11.61 -27.65 5.92
C ALA A 698 -12.70 -26.57 6.00
N GLU A 699 -12.78 -25.68 4.99
CA GLU A 699 -13.84 -24.68 4.84
C GLU A 699 -15.20 -25.33 4.67
N GLU A 700 -15.27 -26.32 3.79
CA GLU A 700 -16.49 -27.08 3.47
C GLU A 700 -16.88 -28.04 4.60
N GLY A 701 -15.98 -28.29 5.55
CA GLY A 701 -16.20 -29.20 6.68
C GLY A 701 -16.11 -30.67 6.30
N GLU A 702 -15.52 -30.99 5.15
CA GLU A 702 -15.28 -32.37 4.69
C GLU A 702 -14.21 -33.09 5.50
N ILE A 703 -13.34 -32.32 6.17
CA ILE A 703 -12.35 -32.78 7.14
C ILE A 703 -12.59 -32.08 8.48
N GLY A 704 -12.57 -32.81 9.60
CA GLY A 704 -12.77 -32.21 10.92
C GLY A 704 -13.57 -33.06 11.91
N THR A 705 -13.67 -32.54 13.14
CA THR A 705 -14.19 -33.21 14.36
C THR A 705 -15.72 -33.32 14.36
N GLY A 706 -16.27 -34.32 13.66
CA GLY A 706 -17.72 -34.50 13.59
C GLY A 706 -18.17 -35.83 12.99
N GLY A 707 -17.67 -36.96 13.51
CA GLY A 707 -18.27 -38.27 13.25
C GLY A 707 -18.35 -39.07 14.53
N GLU A 708 -19.56 -39.56 14.88
CA GLU A 708 -19.84 -40.51 15.98
C GLU A 708 -19.12 -41.87 15.86
N PHE A 709 -18.18 -42.01 14.93
CA PHE A 709 -17.39 -43.20 14.72
C PHE A 709 -15.94 -42.97 15.16
N PHE A 710 -15.70 -43.23 16.45
CA PHE A 710 -14.42 -43.79 16.86
C PHE A 710 -14.19 -45.05 16.01
N PHE A 711 -13.26 -44.98 15.05
CA PHE A 711 -12.91 -46.00 14.05
C PHE A 711 -13.89 -46.15 12.86
N ASP A 712 -13.81 -45.27 11.86
CA ASP A 712 -13.93 -45.68 10.45
C ASP A 712 -13.13 -44.71 9.53
N PRO A 713 -12.65 -45.15 8.37
CA PRO A 713 -11.26 -45.05 7.97
C PRO A 713 -10.85 -43.63 7.57
N VAL A 714 -9.65 -43.26 8.00
CA VAL A 714 -8.66 -42.42 7.30
C VAL A 714 -9.13 -42.08 5.88
N CYS A 715 -9.26 -40.80 5.51
CA CYS A 715 -9.26 -40.42 4.09
C CYS A 715 -7.99 -41.02 3.45
N THR A 716 -8.08 -42.20 2.86
CA THR A 716 -6.90 -42.95 2.41
C THR A 716 -6.32 -42.30 1.15
N GLU A 717 -7.17 -41.60 0.40
CA GLU A 717 -6.80 -40.86 -0.79
C GLU A 717 -7.61 -39.56 -0.91
N ILE A 718 -6.94 -38.42 -1.09
CA ILE A 718 -7.57 -37.12 -1.39
C ILE A 718 -7.35 -36.83 -2.88
N LYS A 719 -8.41 -36.47 -3.60
CA LYS A 719 -8.33 -36.04 -5.00
C LYS A 719 -8.24 -34.53 -5.07
N ILE A 720 -7.13 -34.00 -5.57
CA ILE A 720 -6.96 -32.56 -5.78
C ILE A 720 -7.91 -32.12 -6.90
N SER A 721 -8.82 -31.22 -6.56
CA SER A 721 -9.85 -30.67 -7.42
C SER A 721 -9.28 -29.69 -8.45
N ARG A 722 -10.04 -29.45 -9.53
CA ARG A 722 -9.68 -28.47 -10.56
C ARG A 722 -9.53 -27.06 -9.96
N GLU A 723 -10.44 -26.68 -9.06
CA GLU A 723 -10.45 -25.38 -8.40
C GLU A 723 -9.18 -25.14 -7.58
N ALA A 724 -8.77 -26.11 -6.75
CA ALA A 724 -7.54 -26.00 -5.97
C ALA A 724 -6.29 -25.87 -6.87
N VAL A 725 -6.27 -26.55 -8.02
CA VAL A 725 -5.21 -26.41 -9.02
C VAL A 725 -5.20 -25.04 -9.68
N GLU A 726 -6.37 -24.51 -10.05
CA GLU A 726 -6.48 -23.18 -10.65
C GLU A 726 -6.00 -22.09 -9.68
N GLN A 727 -6.40 -22.17 -8.41
CA GLN A 727 -5.90 -21.27 -7.37
C GLN A 727 -4.39 -21.41 -7.18
N ALA A 728 -3.86 -22.64 -7.14
CA ALA A 728 -2.44 -22.90 -7.03
C ALA A 728 -1.63 -22.38 -8.24
N ILE A 729 -2.17 -22.48 -9.45
CA ILE A 729 -1.56 -21.91 -10.66
C ILE A 729 -1.57 -20.39 -10.58
N GLY A 730 -2.64 -19.77 -10.08
CA GLY A 730 -2.68 -18.32 -9.82
C GLY A 730 -1.52 -17.87 -8.92
N LEU A 731 -1.34 -18.55 -7.78
CA LEU A 731 -0.23 -18.30 -6.86
C LEU A 731 1.13 -18.59 -7.51
N ALA A 732 1.25 -19.66 -8.30
CA ALA A 732 2.49 -20.00 -9.00
C ALA A 732 2.86 -18.96 -10.06
N ARG A 733 1.89 -18.40 -10.79
CA ARG A 733 2.11 -17.29 -11.72
C ARG A 733 2.55 -16.01 -11.01
N TYR A 734 1.99 -15.74 -9.84
CA TYR A 734 2.49 -14.66 -8.98
C TYR A 734 3.96 -14.89 -8.61
N PHE A 735 4.32 -16.08 -8.10
CA PHE A 735 5.71 -16.41 -7.76
C PHE A 735 6.64 -16.42 -8.97
N TRP A 736 6.14 -16.77 -10.16
CA TRP A 736 6.89 -16.65 -11.40
C TRP A 736 7.28 -15.21 -11.66
N LYS A 737 6.30 -14.29 -11.72
CA LYS A 737 6.57 -12.85 -11.95
C LYS A 737 7.49 -12.28 -10.87
N ALA A 738 7.25 -12.63 -9.61
CA ALA A 738 8.10 -12.24 -8.49
C ALA A 738 9.55 -12.73 -8.66
N THR A 739 9.73 -13.98 -9.08
CA THR A 739 11.04 -14.56 -9.34
C THR A 739 11.75 -13.87 -10.49
N ALA A 740 11.04 -13.58 -11.59
CA ALA A 740 11.58 -12.82 -12.72
C ALA A 740 12.09 -11.45 -12.28
N PHE A 741 11.30 -10.73 -11.48
CA PHE A 741 11.68 -9.44 -10.92
C PHE A 741 12.91 -9.52 -10.02
N VAL A 742 12.96 -10.49 -9.10
CA VAL A 742 14.11 -10.67 -8.19
C VAL A 742 15.37 -11.07 -8.96
N ALA A 743 15.22 -11.99 -9.92
CA ALA A 743 16.30 -12.43 -10.79
C ALA A 743 16.91 -11.25 -11.54
N GLU A 744 16.06 -10.41 -12.13
CA GLU A 744 16.48 -9.25 -12.89
C GLU A 744 17.08 -8.16 -12.00
N ASN A 745 16.41 -7.79 -10.91
CA ASN A 745 16.73 -6.56 -10.19
C ASN A 745 17.77 -6.72 -9.07
N TRP A 746 17.88 -7.92 -8.48
CA TRP A 746 18.68 -8.13 -7.26
C TRP A 746 19.68 -9.28 -7.34
N LEU A 747 19.43 -10.30 -8.17
CA LEU A 747 20.30 -11.47 -8.29
C LEU A 747 21.14 -11.49 -9.57
N SER A 748 20.82 -10.74 -10.61
CA SER A 748 21.64 -10.72 -11.82
C SER A 748 23.00 -10.04 -11.54
N THR A 749 24.08 -10.82 -11.64
CA THR A 749 25.45 -10.31 -11.56
C THR A 749 25.80 -9.69 -12.90
N SER A 750 25.81 -8.36 -12.98
CA SER A 750 26.72 -7.68 -13.90
C SER A 750 26.77 -6.21 -13.55
N GLU A 751 27.98 -5.66 -13.62
CA GLU A 751 28.28 -4.23 -13.72
C GLU A 751 27.21 -3.48 -14.57
N PHE A 752 26.73 -4.14 -15.63
CA PHE A 752 25.67 -3.70 -16.52
C PHE A 752 24.33 -3.36 -15.83
N MET A 753 23.90 -4.04 -14.77
CA MET A 753 22.61 -3.76 -14.11
C MET A 753 22.70 -2.59 -13.13
N ALA A 754 23.85 -2.41 -12.48
CA ALA A 754 24.15 -1.18 -11.74
C ALA A 754 24.20 0.01 -12.71
N GLU A 755 24.86 -0.16 -13.86
CA GLU A 755 24.96 0.87 -14.90
C GLU A 755 23.59 1.14 -15.57
N ARG A 756 22.75 0.11 -15.79
CA ARG A 756 21.37 0.26 -16.28
C ARG A 756 20.53 1.05 -15.30
N ARG A 757 20.59 0.74 -14.00
CA ARG A 757 19.86 1.49 -12.96
C ARG A 757 20.27 2.96 -12.97
N ILE A 758 21.57 3.24 -13.07
CA ILE A 758 22.11 4.60 -13.18
C ILE A 758 21.55 5.32 -14.43
N VAL A 759 21.42 4.63 -15.56
CA VAL A 759 20.87 5.19 -16.81
C VAL A 759 19.36 5.46 -16.68
N MET A 760 18.58 4.52 -16.12
CA MET A 760 17.13 4.67 -15.95
C MET A 760 16.79 5.77 -14.94
N ASP A 761 17.49 5.82 -13.80
CA ASP A 761 17.33 6.90 -12.80
C ASP A 761 17.67 8.27 -13.39
N ALA A 762 18.74 8.35 -14.19
CA ALA A 762 19.13 9.59 -14.85
C ALA A 762 18.09 10.03 -15.91
N LEU A 763 17.50 9.09 -16.63
CA LEU A 763 16.46 9.38 -17.63
C LEU A 763 15.15 9.82 -16.96
N GLN A 764 14.75 9.20 -15.85
CA GLN A 764 13.58 9.60 -15.07
C GLN A 764 13.75 10.99 -14.43
N ARG A 765 14.93 11.30 -13.87
CA ARG A 765 15.23 12.65 -13.32
C ARG A 765 15.17 13.76 -14.36
N GLU A 766 15.38 13.45 -15.63
CA GLU A 766 15.25 14.40 -16.74
C GLU A 766 13.82 14.40 -17.34
N GLY A 767 12.82 13.91 -16.61
CA GLY A 767 11.41 13.92 -17.03
C GLY A 767 11.07 12.86 -18.08
N GLY A 768 11.86 11.78 -18.17
CA GLY A 768 11.60 10.65 -19.04
C GLY A 768 12.02 10.83 -20.51
N SER A 769 12.60 11.98 -20.87
CA SER A 769 13.22 12.19 -22.19
C SER A 769 14.42 13.11 -22.12
N CYS A 770 15.56 12.68 -22.67
CA CYS A 770 16.72 13.57 -22.81
C CYS A 770 17.68 13.12 -23.90
N SER A 771 18.60 14.01 -24.29
CA SER A 771 19.60 13.69 -25.32
C SER A 771 20.71 12.78 -24.79
N LYS A 772 21.31 11.96 -25.68
CA LYS A 772 22.43 11.07 -25.33
C LYS A 772 23.60 11.80 -24.63
N SER A 773 23.87 13.05 -25.02
CA SER A 773 24.91 13.88 -24.40
C SER A 773 24.59 14.26 -22.94
N VAL A 774 23.31 14.43 -22.61
CA VAL A 774 22.86 14.69 -21.23
C VAL A 774 23.01 13.43 -20.38
N LEU A 775 22.61 12.27 -20.90
CA LEU A 775 22.81 10.98 -20.24
C LEU A 775 24.29 10.71 -19.95
N LEU A 776 25.18 10.87 -20.93
CA LEU A 776 26.63 10.70 -20.71
C LEU A 776 27.15 11.58 -19.57
N ARG A 777 26.69 12.83 -19.48
CA ARG A 777 27.12 13.76 -18.43
C ARG A 777 26.58 13.38 -17.05
N ARG A 778 25.33 12.89 -16.98
CA ARG A 778 24.65 12.53 -15.74
C ARG A 778 25.12 11.18 -15.18
N THR A 779 25.32 10.19 -16.05
CA THR A 779 25.69 8.84 -15.64
C THR A 779 27.19 8.66 -15.47
N LYS A 780 28.01 9.52 -16.10
CA LYS A 780 29.49 9.44 -16.13
C LYS A 780 30.02 8.12 -16.70
N LEU A 781 29.20 7.39 -17.46
CA LEU A 781 29.58 6.12 -18.07
C LEU A 781 30.43 6.34 -19.34
N PRO A 782 31.37 5.42 -19.66
CA PRO A 782 32.04 5.41 -20.96
C PRO A 782 31.03 5.31 -22.11
N VAL A 783 31.30 5.99 -23.23
CA VAL A 783 30.37 6.05 -24.38
C VAL A 783 29.96 4.68 -24.88
N LYS A 784 30.92 3.75 -25.00
CA LYS A 784 30.67 2.38 -25.44
C LYS A 784 29.72 1.62 -24.52
N LYS A 785 29.90 1.74 -23.19
CA LYS A 785 29.04 1.10 -22.20
C LYS A 785 27.62 1.66 -22.22
N LEU A 786 27.47 2.99 -22.35
CA LEU A 786 26.15 3.60 -22.48
C LEU A 786 25.44 3.11 -23.76
N ASP A 787 26.17 2.98 -24.87
CA ASP A 787 25.61 2.46 -26.13
C ASP A 787 25.11 1.03 -26.02
N ASP A 788 25.87 0.14 -25.37
CA ASP A 788 25.48 -1.25 -25.15
C ASP A 788 24.22 -1.35 -24.25
N ILE A 789 24.11 -0.49 -23.23
CA ILE A 789 22.93 -0.40 -22.35
C ILE A 789 21.71 0.11 -23.13
N LEU A 790 21.86 1.20 -23.88
CA LEU A 790 20.77 1.77 -24.67
C LEU A 790 20.27 0.80 -25.75
N ALA A 791 21.18 0.05 -26.39
CA ALA A 791 20.80 -0.97 -27.36
C ALA A 791 19.92 -2.07 -26.74
N THR A 792 20.23 -2.46 -25.50
CA THR A 792 19.46 -3.46 -24.75
C THR A 792 18.09 -2.92 -24.33
N LEU A 793 18.03 -1.68 -23.83
CA LEU A 793 16.76 -1.02 -23.46
C LEU A 793 15.83 -0.82 -24.67
N VAL A 794 16.39 -0.54 -25.85
CA VAL A 794 15.63 -0.47 -27.12
C VAL A 794 15.11 -1.86 -27.52
N ALA A 795 15.94 -2.91 -27.44
CA ALA A 795 15.52 -4.27 -27.76
C ALA A 795 14.37 -4.76 -26.88
N ARG A 796 14.31 -4.26 -25.64
CA ARG A 796 13.26 -4.57 -24.65
C ARG A 796 12.04 -3.65 -24.71
N LYS A 797 12.02 -2.68 -25.64
CA LYS A 797 10.94 -1.68 -25.77
C LYS A 797 10.72 -0.87 -24.49
N GLU A 798 11.77 -0.62 -23.71
CA GLU A 798 11.71 0.26 -22.54
C GLU A 798 11.99 1.73 -22.91
N ILE A 799 12.71 1.95 -24.02
CA ILE A 799 13.03 3.28 -24.56
C ILE A 799 12.93 3.32 -26.08
N VAL A 800 12.77 4.52 -26.64
CA VAL A 800 12.95 4.83 -28.06
C VAL A 800 14.07 5.83 -28.26
N ILE A 801 14.84 5.66 -29.33
CA ILE A 801 15.89 6.61 -29.75
C ILE A 801 15.46 7.29 -31.05
N GLU A 802 15.20 8.59 -30.96
CA GLU A 802 14.85 9.45 -32.09
C GLU A 802 16.11 10.17 -32.60
N LYS A 803 16.37 10.09 -33.92
CA LYS A 803 17.50 10.80 -34.55
C LYS A 803 17.00 12.07 -35.22
N THR A 804 17.52 13.23 -34.83
CA THR A 804 17.25 14.51 -35.51
C THR A 804 18.52 14.97 -36.23
N SER A 805 18.44 15.14 -37.55
CA SER A 805 19.50 15.70 -38.40
C SER A 805 19.23 17.18 -38.67
N TYR A 806 20.24 18.03 -38.42
CA TYR A 806 20.21 19.45 -38.79
C TYR A 806 21.21 19.70 -39.92
N SER A 807 20.74 20.26 -41.05
CA SER A 807 21.62 20.82 -42.08
C SER A 807 21.95 22.27 -41.70
N ARG A 808 23.20 22.51 -41.31
CA ARG A 808 23.80 23.85 -41.41
C ARG A 808 25.03 23.76 -42.30
N GLY A 809 25.15 24.72 -43.21
CA GLY A 809 26.18 24.80 -44.23
C GLY A 809 27.59 24.57 -43.69
N THR A 810 28.37 23.87 -44.51
CA THR A 810 29.85 23.89 -44.55
C THR A 810 30.57 23.82 -43.20
N LYS A 811 30.31 22.75 -42.42
CA LYS A 811 31.32 21.87 -41.77
C LYS A 811 30.61 20.91 -40.79
N GLY A 812 30.57 19.62 -41.14
CA GLY A 812 30.26 18.49 -40.24
C GLY A 812 28.86 18.48 -39.61
N GLY A 813 27.90 17.79 -40.24
CA GLY A 813 26.58 17.57 -39.65
C GLY A 813 26.68 16.78 -38.33
N ARG A 814 26.15 17.33 -37.23
CA ARG A 814 26.02 16.63 -35.94
C ARG A 814 24.62 16.02 -35.84
N THR A 815 24.55 14.70 -35.77
CA THR A 815 23.30 13.97 -35.50
C THR A 815 23.01 13.99 -34.01
N LYS A 816 21.86 14.51 -33.58
CA LYS A 816 21.42 14.50 -32.18
C LYS A 816 20.52 13.28 -31.96
N GLN A 817 20.87 12.45 -30.97
CA GLN A 817 20.06 11.31 -30.54
C GLN A 817 19.28 11.71 -29.28
N ASN A 818 17.95 11.69 -29.37
CA ASN A 818 17.05 11.90 -28.23
C ASN A 818 16.52 10.55 -27.75
N ILE A 819 16.61 10.29 -26.45
CA ILE A 819 16.19 9.04 -25.82
C ILE A 819 14.94 9.33 -24.99
N ARG A 820 13.90 8.51 -25.13
CA ARG A 820 12.63 8.66 -24.42
C ARG A 820 12.18 7.32 -23.84
N LEU A 821 11.67 7.32 -22.61
CA LEU A 821 10.98 6.16 -22.02
C LEU A 821 9.73 5.82 -22.82
N LEU A 822 9.41 4.53 -22.91
CA LEU A 822 8.17 4.04 -23.51
C LEU A 822 7.06 3.87 -22.49
#